data_AF-A0A7X8MFU1-F1
#
_entry.id   AF-A0A7X8MFU1-F1
#
_cell.length_a   1.000
_cell.length_b   1.000
_cell.length_c   1.000
_cell.angle_alpha   90.00
_cell.angle_beta   90.00
_cell.angle_gamma   90.00
#
_symmetry.space_group_name_H-M   'P 1'
#
loop_
_entity.id
_entity.type
_entity.pdbx_description
1 polymer ?
#
loop_
_entity_poly.entity_id
_entity_poly.type
_entity_poly.pdbx_seq_one_letter_code
_entity_poly.pdbx_strand_id
1 'polypeptide(L)'
;MQKKLLIIKKVQVILLIICMTASILSVPLNVSAETEVNFAKALQLSLYFYDANKCGEGITGGRLEWRGDCHVEDKEIPLIPMTEEFIGTNLSQDYIDKYRDIFDPDGNGTLDLSGGMHDAGDHVKFGLPGTYSASTVGWGYYEFRDAYEKVGAKDHVEDILRWFNDFYLKATFLDDDGKVIAYCYQVGEGNIDHNFWNPPELQNSTYLLDFARPAYFATPETPASDQCAGAAASLTINYLNFKEEDPEYAQKCLDTAIALYEFARENRGLGESGGFYGSSYDHDELAWAAVWLNIATGDMEYIDHIVEIDSEGFYTGYMQRIIRDTGNSWQNIWVHCWDTVWGGVFAKLAPITNTERDWYIFRWNLEYWSGIPHENPNDTTFLAQSPAGYSVVNAYGSARYNTAAQLCALVYRKYTDREDFADWAKDQMEYIMGNNPMDRSYIVGYSENCAKHPHHRAAHGSKTYSMLDPEEHRHTLWGALVGGPDLDDFHVDETPDYVYNEVAIDYNAAFVGACAGLYHYYGEELGHKPIENFPPKEEDVEEFLLEAKVEQENKERTQVTIKVYNDTCHPPRFVTGMMTRYFFNISELLDAGQTIDDMTVEVYYDENEASYDGPATLRGPVKYDNSGTYYVELDWTGRTIYGTREIQFALVSSQDSNYNSNWNPENDYSREGLGEEYIKTDKIPLYVDGERVFGNEPLKVIPSPTPTLDPNITPSPTPEETPSLEVSYKVGDAESATKDIWASIRIKNTGKKPVDLAKVKVRYWYTKDSATSQEFMCDYAHMGEELVTSKFVDLETPVENADNYLEIGFTDDAGILGPGANTGEIQFRIIKGDFEAYDSSNDYSYMPDAKEFTENPCMTAYVNSVLAYGIPPVEEETPDIVYGDLNGDNEVNSTDLTLLKRRILRKIDKFDVPDTHGDLNIDGSIDSFDLTIMKRYILRKITKLPIITD
;
A
#
# COMPACT_ATOMS: atom_id res chain seq x y z
N MET A 1 29.93 13.64 68.51
CA MET A 1 30.20 13.18 67.13
C MET A 1 28.94 12.74 66.38
N GLN A 2 27.93 12.13 67.04
CA GLN A 2 26.66 11.72 66.39
C GLN A 2 25.71 12.85 65.95
N LYS A 3 25.71 14.03 66.60
CA LYS A 3 24.86 15.17 66.17
C LYS A 3 25.29 15.85 64.87
N LYS A 4 26.59 15.86 64.54
CA LYS A 4 27.09 16.41 63.26
C LYS A 4 26.82 15.46 62.08
N LEU A 5 26.85 14.15 62.30
CA LEU A 5 26.56 13.15 61.27
C LEU A 5 25.07 13.13 60.87
N LEU A 6 24.16 13.42 61.82
CA LEU A 6 22.71 13.46 61.57
C LEU A 6 22.29 14.71 60.76
N ILE A 7 22.99 15.84 60.94
CA ILE A 7 22.74 17.07 60.19
C ILE A 7 23.26 16.93 58.74
N ILE A 8 24.42 16.30 58.56
CA ILE A 8 24.99 16.07 57.21
C ILE A 8 24.12 15.09 56.41
N LYS A 9 23.60 14.02 57.02
CA LYS A 9 22.65 13.11 56.35
C LYS A 9 21.31 13.77 56.03
N LYS A 10 20.78 14.65 56.89
CA LYS A 10 19.54 15.39 56.59
C LYS A 10 19.72 16.42 55.46
N VAL A 11 20.88 17.09 55.40
CA VAL A 11 21.20 18.02 54.31
C VAL A 11 21.43 17.28 53.00
N GLN A 12 22.06 16.09 53.01
CA GLN A 12 22.22 15.27 51.80
C GLN A 12 20.90 14.69 51.29
N VAL A 13 19.97 14.28 52.17
CA VAL A 13 18.63 13.81 51.77
C VAL A 13 17.78 14.97 51.23
N ILE A 14 17.88 16.17 51.82
CA ILE A 14 17.19 17.36 51.29
C ILE A 14 17.79 17.81 49.96
N LEU A 15 19.12 17.76 49.77
CA LEU A 15 19.74 18.04 48.47
C LEU A 15 19.37 16.99 47.41
N LEU A 16 19.25 15.70 47.78
CA LEU A 16 18.81 14.65 46.85
C LEU A 16 17.34 14.83 46.44
N ILE A 17 16.47 15.23 47.37
CA ILE A 17 15.05 15.52 47.08
C ILE A 17 14.92 16.80 46.25
N ILE A 18 15.74 17.83 46.49
CA ILE A 18 15.78 19.05 45.66
C ILE A 18 16.36 18.76 44.26
N CYS A 19 17.34 17.87 44.14
CA CYS A 19 17.86 17.45 42.83
C CYS A 19 16.84 16.56 42.09
N MET A 20 16.17 15.62 42.78
CA MET A 20 15.10 14.80 42.16
C MET A 20 13.86 15.63 41.80
N THR A 21 13.55 16.71 42.51
CA THR A 21 12.45 17.63 42.13
C THR A 21 12.86 18.64 41.06
N ALA A 22 14.14 19.01 40.96
CA ALA A 22 14.67 19.81 39.84
C ALA A 22 14.83 18.97 38.55
N SER A 23 15.07 17.66 38.66
CA SER A 23 14.99 16.70 37.53
C SER A 23 13.56 16.42 37.06
N ILE A 24 12.54 16.79 37.85
CA ILE A 24 11.10 16.67 37.50
C ILE A 24 10.52 18.03 37.03
N LEU A 25 11.34 19.09 36.99
CA LEU A 25 10.93 20.44 36.54
C LEU A 25 11.80 20.99 35.41
N SER A 26 12.52 20.13 34.70
CA SER A 26 12.82 20.38 33.30
C SER A 26 11.64 19.85 32.50
N VAL A 27 10.52 20.59 32.55
CA VAL A 27 9.54 20.53 31.46
C VAL A 27 10.40 20.86 30.24
N PRO A 28 10.55 19.96 29.25
CA PRO A 28 11.03 20.42 27.96
C PRO A 28 10.09 21.57 27.62
N LEU A 29 10.64 22.74 27.32
CA LEU A 29 9.90 23.66 26.48
C LEU A 29 9.78 22.92 25.15
N ASN A 30 8.83 21.97 25.08
CA ASN A 30 8.09 21.72 23.87
C ASN A 30 7.51 23.08 23.59
N VAL A 31 8.16 23.80 22.70
CA VAL A 31 7.45 24.72 21.83
C VAL A 31 6.39 23.82 21.22
N SER A 32 5.19 23.79 21.81
CA SER A 32 4.02 23.21 21.17
C SER A 32 3.98 23.87 19.80
N ALA A 33 4.13 23.05 18.76
CA ALA A 33 3.89 23.54 17.42
C ALA A 33 2.49 24.16 17.44
N GLU A 34 2.32 25.35 16.86
CA GLU A 34 0.98 25.94 16.77
C GLU A 34 0.03 24.90 16.16
N THR A 35 -1.13 24.70 16.78
CA THR A 35 -2.14 23.75 16.32
C THR A 35 -2.42 23.99 14.84
N GLU A 36 -2.32 22.94 14.02
CA GLU A 36 -2.56 23.05 12.59
C GLU A 36 -4.05 23.29 12.32
N VAL A 37 -4.40 24.45 11.77
CA VAL A 37 -5.76 24.76 11.31
C VAL A 37 -5.74 24.97 9.81
N ASN A 38 -6.42 24.10 9.06
CA ASN A 38 -6.48 24.10 7.61
C ASN A 38 -7.76 23.39 7.11
N PHE A 39 -8.81 24.16 6.90
CA PHE A 39 -10.11 23.67 6.41
C PHE A 39 -10.03 23.03 5.02
N ALA A 40 -9.12 23.48 4.14
CA ALA A 40 -8.95 22.88 2.81
C ALA A 40 -8.35 21.48 2.89
N LYS A 41 -7.35 21.29 3.75
CA LYS A 41 -6.76 19.97 4.05
C LYS A 41 -7.79 19.04 4.68
N ALA A 42 -8.54 19.50 5.68
CA ALA A 42 -9.58 18.67 6.31
C ALA A 42 -10.67 18.26 5.29
N LEU A 43 -11.12 19.18 4.43
CA LEU A 43 -12.06 18.87 3.35
C LEU A 43 -11.51 17.78 2.43
N GLN A 44 -10.27 17.94 1.95
CA GLN A 44 -9.63 16.96 1.06
C GLN A 44 -9.53 15.58 1.72
N LEU A 45 -8.98 15.51 2.94
CA LEU A 45 -8.80 14.24 3.66
C LEU A 45 -10.13 13.55 3.92
N SER A 46 -11.16 14.29 4.33
CA SER A 46 -12.47 13.74 4.71
C SER A 46 -13.14 12.90 3.63
N LEU A 47 -12.81 13.15 2.35
CA LEU A 47 -13.34 12.40 1.22
C LEU A 47 -12.67 11.02 1.05
N TYR A 48 -11.40 10.86 1.44
CA TYR A 48 -10.69 9.58 1.36
C TYR A 48 -11.25 8.54 2.32
N PHE A 49 -11.85 8.97 3.44
CA PHE A 49 -12.59 8.08 4.31
C PHE A 49 -13.72 7.35 3.57
N TYR A 50 -14.44 8.03 2.67
CA TYR A 50 -15.47 7.34 1.88
C TYR A 50 -14.90 6.34 0.89
N ASP A 51 -13.72 6.58 0.31
CA ASP A 51 -13.04 5.55 -0.51
C ASP A 51 -12.69 4.32 0.34
N ALA A 52 -12.29 4.54 1.60
CA ALA A 52 -12.00 3.47 2.56
C ALA A 52 -13.24 2.68 3.01
N ASN A 53 -14.44 3.14 2.70
CA ASN A 53 -15.71 2.48 3.02
C ASN A 53 -16.45 1.97 1.77
N LYS A 54 -15.89 2.10 0.56
CA LYS A 54 -16.50 1.51 -0.65
C LYS A 54 -16.61 -0.01 -0.54
N CYS A 55 -17.70 -0.57 -1.04
CA CYS A 55 -17.98 -2.01 -1.12
C CYS A 55 -18.28 -2.43 -2.56
N GLY A 56 -17.91 -3.64 -2.97
CA GLY A 56 -18.14 -4.17 -4.32
C GLY A 56 -16.91 -4.18 -5.22
N GLU A 57 -17.14 -4.33 -6.53
CA GLU A 57 -16.10 -4.35 -7.57
C GLU A 57 -15.71 -2.94 -8.05
N GLY A 58 -14.48 -2.79 -8.59
CA GLY A 58 -14.00 -1.53 -9.16
C GLY A 58 -13.28 -0.61 -8.16
N ILE A 59 -12.94 -1.15 -6.98
CA ILE A 59 -12.21 -0.44 -5.92
C ILE A 59 -10.70 -0.61 -6.13
N THR A 60 -10.28 -1.79 -6.58
CA THR A 60 -8.87 -2.13 -6.81
C THR A 60 -8.22 -1.15 -7.79
N GLY A 61 -7.09 -0.55 -7.38
CA GLY A 61 -6.40 0.48 -8.18
C GLY A 61 -7.04 1.86 -8.10
N GLY A 62 -7.99 2.07 -7.18
CA GLY A 62 -8.60 3.35 -6.87
C GLY A 62 -7.68 4.29 -6.09
N ARG A 63 -8.29 5.23 -5.34
CA ARG A 63 -7.57 6.29 -4.62
C ARG A 63 -6.73 5.80 -3.44
N LEU A 64 -7.05 4.64 -2.86
CA LEU A 64 -6.32 4.02 -1.76
C LEU A 64 -5.79 2.66 -2.21
N GLU A 65 -4.48 2.50 -2.28
CA GLU A 65 -3.85 1.27 -2.81
C GLU A 65 -4.05 0.05 -1.90
N TRP A 66 -4.36 0.29 -0.63
CA TRP A 66 -4.66 -0.76 0.36
C TRP A 66 -6.11 -1.25 0.34
N ARG A 67 -7.01 -0.57 -0.39
CA ARG A 67 -8.38 -1.05 -0.60
C ARG A 67 -8.51 -1.82 -1.91
N GLY A 68 -9.21 -2.94 -1.84
CA GLY A 68 -9.51 -3.80 -3.00
C GLY A 68 -10.99 -4.05 -3.15
N ASP A 69 -11.31 -4.80 -4.20
CA ASP A 69 -12.67 -5.30 -4.42
C ASP A 69 -13.04 -6.24 -3.26
N CYS A 70 -14.23 -6.04 -2.69
CA CYS A 70 -14.69 -6.79 -1.53
C CYS A 70 -16.19 -7.09 -1.64
N HIS A 71 -16.63 -8.15 -0.95
CA HIS A 71 -18.02 -8.63 -0.99
C HIS A 71 -18.56 -8.76 -2.41
N VAL A 72 -17.72 -9.20 -3.35
CA VAL A 72 -18.07 -9.33 -4.77
C VAL A 72 -19.19 -10.35 -4.99
N GLU A 73 -19.43 -11.23 -4.01
CA GLU A 73 -20.58 -12.13 -3.94
C GLU A 73 -21.93 -11.41 -3.77
N ASP A 74 -21.96 -10.14 -3.35
CA ASP A 74 -23.19 -9.35 -3.26
C ASP A 74 -23.84 -9.15 -4.66
N LYS A 75 -23.14 -9.49 -5.75
CA LYS A 75 -23.70 -9.53 -7.12
C LYS A 75 -24.57 -10.76 -7.40
N GLU A 76 -24.49 -11.78 -6.55
CA GLU A 76 -25.09 -13.11 -6.70
C GLU A 76 -25.93 -13.48 -5.45
N ILE A 77 -26.56 -12.49 -4.80
CA ILE A 77 -27.42 -12.74 -3.61
C ILE A 77 -28.56 -13.68 -4.00
N PRO A 78 -28.73 -14.85 -3.35
CA PRO A 78 -29.79 -15.79 -3.72
C PRO A 78 -31.20 -15.19 -3.61
N LEU A 79 -31.98 -15.26 -4.69
CA LEU A 79 -33.37 -14.79 -4.71
C LEU A 79 -34.31 -15.86 -4.16
N ILE A 80 -34.20 -16.09 -2.85
CA ILE A 80 -35.03 -16.99 -2.06
C ILE A 80 -35.45 -16.30 -0.75
N PRO A 81 -36.52 -16.77 -0.08
CA PRO A 81 -36.79 -16.37 1.29
C PRO A 81 -35.63 -16.75 2.21
N MET A 82 -35.35 -15.88 3.18
CA MET A 82 -34.22 -16.01 4.09
C MET A 82 -34.24 -17.34 4.84
N THR A 83 -33.13 -18.07 4.83
CA THR A 83 -32.96 -19.31 5.59
C THR A 83 -32.61 -19.04 7.06
N GLU A 84 -32.58 -20.08 7.89
CA GLU A 84 -32.14 -19.96 9.30
C GLU A 84 -30.66 -19.55 9.42
N GLU A 85 -29.86 -19.82 8.38
CA GLU A 85 -28.46 -19.43 8.23
C GLU A 85 -28.27 -18.07 7.54
N PHE A 86 -29.33 -17.24 7.48
CA PHE A 86 -29.29 -15.89 6.91
C PHE A 86 -28.87 -15.83 5.42
N ILE A 87 -29.20 -16.87 4.65
CA ILE A 87 -29.00 -16.88 3.19
C ILE A 87 -30.28 -16.42 2.50
N GLY A 88 -30.17 -15.43 1.60
CA GLY A 88 -31.28 -14.95 0.76
C GLY A 88 -31.83 -13.60 1.21
N THR A 89 -33.15 -13.43 1.10
CA THR A 89 -33.82 -12.14 1.27
C THR A 89 -35.00 -12.20 2.25
N ASN A 90 -35.40 -11.07 2.83
CA ASN A 90 -36.63 -11.01 3.64
C ASN A 90 -37.94 -11.09 2.81
N LEU A 91 -37.87 -11.33 1.50
CA LEU A 91 -39.03 -11.45 0.62
C LEU A 91 -39.75 -12.80 0.81
N SER A 92 -41.08 -12.79 0.73
CA SER A 92 -41.87 -14.02 0.70
C SER A 92 -41.76 -14.72 -0.67
N GLN A 93 -41.91 -16.05 -0.69
CA GLN A 93 -41.84 -16.81 -1.95
C GLN A 93 -42.91 -16.36 -2.95
N ASP A 94 -44.13 -16.06 -2.47
CA ASP A 94 -45.23 -15.57 -3.30
C ASP A 94 -44.89 -14.19 -3.92
N TYR A 95 -44.19 -13.32 -3.18
CA TYR A 95 -43.76 -12.01 -3.67
C TYR A 95 -42.66 -12.14 -4.73
N ILE A 96 -41.69 -13.02 -4.50
CA ILE A 96 -40.64 -13.36 -5.47
C ILE A 96 -41.27 -13.89 -6.76
N ASP A 97 -42.18 -14.87 -6.67
CA ASP A 97 -42.80 -15.48 -7.84
C ASP A 97 -43.67 -14.49 -8.63
N LYS A 98 -44.31 -13.53 -7.93
CA LYS A 98 -45.11 -12.48 -8.56
C LYS A 98 -44.28 -11.52 -9.40
N TYR A 99 -43.07 -11.18 -8.97
CA TYR A 99 -42.22 -10.16 -9.61
C TYR A 99 -40.89 -10.73 -10.15
N ARG A 100 -40.83 -12.05 -10.39
CA ARG A 100 -39.62 -12.75 -10.82
C ARG A 100 -38.98 -12.13 -12.05
N ASP A 101 -39.78 -11.75 -13.04
CA ASP A 101 -39.29 -11.17 -14.30
C ASP A 101 -38.61 -9.79 -14.09
N ILE A 102 -38.87 -9.11 -12.96
CA ILE A 102 -38.24 -7.83 -12.59
C ILE A 102 -37.02 -8.07 -11.71
N PHE A 103 -37.11 -8.97 -10.73
CA PHE A 103 -36.00 -9.27 -9.82
C PHE A 103 -34.86 -10.04 -10.49
N ASP A 104 -35.21 -10.99 -11.37
CA ASP A 104 -34.30 -11.97 -11.97
C ASP A 104 -34.55 -12.04 -13.50
N PRO A 105 -34.28 -10.95 -14.24
CA PRO A 105 -34.58 -10.87 -15.67
C PRO A 105 -33.72 -11.83 -16.52
N ASP A 106 -32.58 -12.30 -16.03
CA ASP A 106 -31.71 -13.26 -16.71
C ASP A 106 -31.98 -14.73 -16.30
N GLY A 107 -32.78 -14.95 -15.26
CA GLY A 107 -33.23 -16.27 -14.80
C GLY A 107 -32.14 -17.06 -14.09
N ASN A 108 -31.13 -16.40 -13.53
CA ASN A 108 -30.01 -17.03 -12.83
C ASN A 108 -30.34 -17.35 -11.35
N GLY A 109 -31.47 -16.83 -10.83
CA GLY A 109 -31.93 -17.07 -9.47
C GLY A 109 -31.27 -16.21 -8.39
N THR A 110 -30.61 -15.11 -8.77
CA THR A 110 -29.86 -14.22 -7.87
C THR A 110 -30.14 -12.74 -8.15
N LEU A 111 -29.69 -11.87 -7.25
CA LEU A 111 -29.80 -10.41 -7.33
C LEU A 111 -28.42 -9.77 -7.33
N ASP A 112 -28.21 -8.78 -8.21
CA ASP A 112 -27.06 -7.89 -8.11
C ASP A 112 -27.34 -6.74 -7.13
N LEU A 113 -26.72 -6.82 -5.96
CA LEU A 113 -26.73 -5.80 -4.93
C LEU A 113 -25.30 -5.35 -4.57
N SER A 114 -24.32 -5.58 -5.46
CA SER A 114 -22.95 -5.11 -5.30
C SER A 114 -22.86 -3.58 -5.37
N GLY A 115 -21.82 -2.99 -4.76
CA GLY A 115 -21.64 -1.55 -4.65
C GLY A 115 -22.05 -0.99 -3.28
N GLY A 116 -22.14 0.34 -3.17
CA GLY A 116 -22.53 1.02 -1.93
C GLY A 116 -21.38 1.15 -0.93
N MET A 117 -21.71 1.55 0.30
CA MET A 117 -20.72 1.83 1.35
C MET A 117 -20.93 0.94 2.57
N HIS A 118 -19.83 0.43 3.11
CA HIS A 118 -19.76 -0.03 4.49
C HIS A 118 -20.07 1.13 5.44
N ASP A 119 -20.76 0.84 6.53
CA ASP A 119 -21.26 1.86 7.45
C ASP A 119 -20.17 2.49 8.32
N ALA A 120 -19.46 1.67 9.10
CA ALA A 120 -18.53 2.15 10.11
C ALA A 120 -17.15 1.50 9.98
N GLY A 121 -16.60 1.01 11.10
CA GLY A 121 -15.49 0.06 11.10
C GLY A 121 -15.86 -1.37 10.71
N ASP A 122 -17.14 -1.64 10.49
CA ASP A 122 -17.74 -2.90 10.08
C ASP A 122 -17.99 -2.93 8.56
N HIS A 123 -18.65 -3.97 8.06
CA HIS A 123 -18.85 -4.13 6.62
C HIS A 123 -20.30 -4.39 6.20
N VAL A 124 -21.25 -4.07 7.08
CA VAL A 124 -22.67 -4.04 6.74
C VAL A 124 -22.98 -2.76 5.96
N LYS A 125 -23.85 -2.88 4.97
CA LYS A 125 -24.40 -1.74 4.24
C LYS A 125 -25.73 -1.36 4.86
N PHE A 126 -25.72 -0.51 5.90
CA PHE A 126 -26.94 -0.06 6.56
C PHE A 126 -27.64 1.07 5.79
N GLY A 127 -28.95 0.95 5.58
CA GLY A 127 -29.72 1.89 4.78
C GLY A 127 -29.84 3.28 5.38
N LEU A 128 -30.10 3.37 6.69
CA LEU A 128 -30.51 4.63 7.32
C LEU A 128 -29.32 5.59 7.45
N PRO A 129 -28.21 5.19 8.10
CA PRO A 129 -26.99 5.98 8.10
C PRO A 129 -26.42 6.15 6.68
N GLY A 130 -26.56 5.17 5.79
CA GLY A 130 -26.13 5.26 4.40
C GLY A 130 -26.82 6.39 3.64
N THR A 131 -28.15 6.38 3.61
CA THR A 131 -28.96 7.37 2.88
C THR A 131 -28.88 8.76 3.51
N TYR A 132 -28.78 8.85 4.85
CA TYR A 132 -28.42 10.09 5.55
C TYR A 132 -27.06 10.63 5.07
N SER A 133 -26.04 9.78 5.01
CA SER A 133 -24.69 10.19 4.63
C SER A 133 -24.64 10.69 3.21
N ALA A 134 -25.20 9.91 2.28
CA ALA A 134 -25.26 10.26 0.87
C ALA A 134 -26.02 11.58 0.63
N SER A 135 -27.18 11.76 1.27
CA SER A 135 -27.96 13.00 1.14
C SER A 135 -27.28 14.20 1.81
N THR A 136 -26.61 14.01 2.95
CA THR A 136 -25.95 15.10 3.69
C THR A 136 -24.63 15.54 3.05
N VAL A 137 -23.80 14.61 2.55
CA VAL A 137 -22.63 14.94 1.71
C VAL A 137 -23.08 15.68 0.46
N GLY A 138 -24.15 15.20 -0.18
CA GLY A 138 -24.75 15.85 -1.35
C GLY A 138 -25.25 17.27 -1.03
N TRP A 139 -25.84 17.47 0.16
CA TRP A 139 -26.30 18.77 0.63
C TRP A 139 -25.13 19.73 0.88
N GLY A 140 -24.06 19.27 1.54
CA GLY A 140 -22.84 20.07 1.73
C GLY A 140 -22.25 20.52 0.40
N TYR A 141 -22.18 19.61 -0.58
CA TYR A 141 -21.73 19.95 -1.93
C TYR A 141 -22.65 20.92 -2.66
N TYR A 142 -23.98 20.73 -2.53
CA TYR A 142 -24.97 21.66 -3.08
C TYR A 142 -24.82 23.07 -2.52
N GLU A 143 -24.56 23.21 -1.21
CA GLU A 143 -24.46 24.51 -0.57
C GLU A 143 -23.12 25.22 -0.85
N PHE A 144 -22.01 24.50 -0.89
CA PHE A 144 -20.66 25.08 -0.93
C PHE A 144 -19.80 24.56 -2.10
N ARG A 145 -20.42 24.31 -3.26
CA ARG A 145 -19.76 23.78 -4.47
C ARG A 145 -18.45 24.50 -4.82
N ASP A 146 -18.41 25.83 -4.70
CA ASP A 146 -17.23 26.63 -5.02
C ASP A 146 -16.02 26.29 -4.13
N ALA A 147 -16.24 25.89 -2.87
CA ALA A 147 -15.17 25.44 -1.99
C ALA A 147 -14.53 24.14 -2.50
N TYR A 148 -15.34 23.17 -2.92
CA TYR A 148 -14.83 21.91 -3.49
C TYR A 148 -14.05 22.16 -4.79
N GLU A 149 -14.52 23.07 -5.64
CA GLU A 149 -13.82 23.45 -6.87
C GLU A 149 -12.46 24.12 -6.58
N LYS A 150 -12.43 25.11 -5.66
CA LYS A 150 -11.20 25.82 -5.27
C LYS A 150 -10.17 24.92 -4.59
N VAL A 151 -10.63 23.97 -3.78
CA VAL A 151 -9.79 22.97 -3.11
C VAL A 151 -9.35 21.85 -4.07
N GLY A 152 -9.96 21.74 -5.27
CA GLY A 152 -9.66 20.67 -6.22
C GLY A 152 -10.27 19.31 -5.82
N ALA A 153 -11.30 19.32 -4.99
CA ALA A 153 -11.98 18.15 -4.45
C ALA A 153 -13.30 17.81 -5.18
N LYS A 154 -13.67 18.59 -6.21
CA LYS A 154 -14.91 18.41 -6.99
C LYS A 154 -15.06 16.99 -7.53
N ASP A 155 -14.11 16.53 -8.34
CA ASP A 155 -14.22 15.21 -9.00
C ASP A 155 -14.27 14.06 -7.99
N HIS A 156 -13.65 14.26 -6.83
CA HIS A 156 -13.63 13.28 -5.75
C HIS A 156 -14.99 13.19 -5.03
N VAL A 157 -15.58 14.33 -4.63
CA VAL A 157 -16.91 14.29 -3.99
C VAL A 157 -17.98 13.79 -4.97
N GLU A 158 -17.88 14.13 -6.26
CA GLU A 158 -18.81 13.65 -7.28
C GLU A 158 -18.72 12.13 -7.49
N ASP A 159 -17.52 11.56 -7.48
CA ASP A 159 -17.32 10.12 -7.52
C ASP A 159 -17.95 9.41 -6.31
N ILE A 160 -17.80 9.97 -5.11
CA ILE A 160 -18.42 9.44 -3.89
C ILE A 160 -19.95 9.50 -3.98
N LEU A 161 -20.51 10.62 -4.43
CA LEU A 161 -21.96 10.78 -4.58
C LEU A 161 -22.53 9.80 -5.61
N ARG A 162 -21.82 9.57 -6.72
CA ARG A 162 -22.21 8.54 -7.70
C ARG A 162 -22.15 7.15 -7.09
N TRP A 163 -21.09 6.80 -6.34
CA TRP A 163 -20.97 5.49 -5.71
C TRP A 163 -22.15 5.15 -4.79
N PHE A 164 -22.59 6.12 -3.97
CA PHE A 164 -23.80 5.97 -3.14
C PHE A 164 -25.06 5.80 -3.99
N ASN A 165 -25.29 6.73 -4.92
CA ASN A 165 -26.57 6.81 -5.63
C ASN A 165 -26.73 5.74 -6.70
N ASP A 166 -25.63 5.25 -7.28
CA ASP A 166 -25.65 4.12 -8.21
C ASP A 166 -26.10 2.84 -7.51
N PHE A 167 -25.70 2.65 -6.24
CA PHE A 167 -26.25 1.58 -5.41
C PHE A 167 -27.75 1.76 -5.16
N TYR A 168 -28.23 2.96 -4.80
CA TYR A 168 -29.67 3.17 -4.59
C TYR A 168 -30.51 2.99 -5.85
N LEU A 169 -30.00 3.41 -7.01
CA LEU A 169 -30.62 3.14 -8.30
C LEU A 169 -30.68 1.63 -8.60
N LYS A 170 -29.57 0.91 -8.34
CA LYS A 170 -29.50 -0.55 -8.53
C LYS A 170 -30.44 -1.30 -7.57
N ALA A 171 -30.50 -0.86 -6.32
CA ALA A 171 -31.28 -1.46 -5.25
C ALA A 171 -32.79 -1.17 -5.34
N THR A 172 -33.23 -0.31 -6.27
CA THR A 172 -34.64 0.05 -6.46
C THR A 172 -35.25 -0.67 -7.66
N PHE A 173 -36.26 -1.50 -7.39
CA PHE A 173 -36.95 -2.28 -8.42
C PHE A 173 -38.27 -1.60 -8.78
N LEU A 174 -38.42 -1.26 -10.06
CA LEU A 174 -39.59 -0.56 -10.61
C LEU A 174 -40.41 -1.51 -11.50
N ASP A 175 -41.73 -1.34 -11.52
CA ASP A 175 -42.61 -1.96 -12.51
C ASP A 175 -42.63 -1.17 -13.85
N ASP A 176 -43.35 -1.70 -14.84
CA ASP A 176 -43.50 -1.09 -16.17
C ASP A 176 -44.13 0.32 -16.14
N ASP A 177 -44.86 0.66 -15.06
CA ASP A 177 -45.48 1.96 -14.84
C ASP A 177 -44.54 2.93 -14.07
N GLY A 178 -43.32 2.49 -13.72
CA GLY A 178 -42.33 3.27 -12.99
C GLY A 178 -42.57 3.35 -11.49
N LYS A 179 -43.38 2.44 -10.92
CA LYS A 179 -43.64 2.38 -9.47
C LYS A 179 -42.70 1.43 -8.77
N VAL A 180 -42.28 1.79 -7.56
CA VAL A 180 -41.44 0.90 -6.73
C VAL A 180 -42.24 -0.33 -6.32
N ILE A 181 -41.70 -1.50 -6.64
CA ILE A 181 -42.19 -2.79 -6.16
C ILE A 181 -41.39 -3.29 -4.95
N ALA A 182 -40.10 -2.93 -4.88
CA ALA A 182 -39.22 -3.23 -3.76
C ALA A 182 -37.99 -2.32 -3.77
N TYR A 183 -37.44 -2.05 -2.59
CA TYR A 183 -36.17 -1.33 -2.42
C TYR A 183 -35.29 -2.09 -1.42
N CYS A 184 -34.09 -2.49 -1.84
CA CYS A 184 -33.12 -3.09 -0.92
C CYS A 184 -32.43 -2.00 -0.10
N TYR A 185 -32.73 -1.95 1.19
CA TYR A 185 -32.15 -0.94 2.08
C TYR A 185 -30.98 -1.47 2.90
N GLN A 186 -30.73 -2.78 2.95
CA GLN A 186 -29.59 -3.32 3.70
C GLN A 186 -29.04 -4.59 3.06
N VAL A 187 -27.72 -4.71 3.06
CA VAL A 187 -26.99 -5.93 2.70
C VAL A 187 -25.98 -6.25 3.80
N GLY A 188 -26.02 -7.48 4.31
CA GLY A 188 -25.29 -7.89 5.51
C GLY A 188 -26.18 -7.92 6.75
N GLU A 189 -25.77 -8.73 7.74
CA GLU A 189 -26.38 -8.80 9.06
C GLU A 189 -25.31 -8.51 10.11
N GLY A 190 -25.59 -7.56 11.00
CA GLY A 190 -24.56 -7.00 11.89
C GLY A 190 -24.04 -7.99 12.93
N ASN A 191 -24.87 -8.86 13.51
CA ASN A 191 -24.37 -9.84 14.48
C ASN A 191 -23.44 -10.85 13.82
N ILE A 192 -23.68 -11.23 12.56
CA ILE A 192 -22.79 -12.08 11.78
C ILE A 192 -21.49 -11.36 11.46
N ASP A 193 -21.56 -10.16 10.86
CA ASP A 193 -20.38 -9.40 10.44
C ASP A 193 -19.48 -9.04 11.64
N HIS A 194 -20.08 -8.66 12.76
CA HIS A 194 -19.35 -8.17 13.94
C HIS A 194 -18.59 -9.27 14.69
N ASN A 195 -18.82 -10.55 14.37
CA ASN A 195 -18.02 -11.67 14.88
C ASN A 195 -16.62 -11.75 14.24
N PHE A 196 -16.37 -11.01 13.16
CA PHE A 196 -15.12 -11.06 12.42
C PHE A 196 -14.39 -9.72 12.47
N TRP A 197 -13.08 -9.77 12.72
CA TRP A 197 -12.20 -8.59 12.72
C TRP A 197 -11.06 -8.76 11.71
N ASN A 198 -11.36 -8.51 10.44
CA ASN A 198 -10.41 -8.65 9.33
C ASN A 198 -10.78 -7.71 8.19
N PRO A 199 -9.87 -7.43 7.25
CA PRO A 199 -10.18 -6.66 6.05
C PRO A 199 -11.37 -7.22 5.23
N PRO A 200 -12.18 -6.36 4.61
CA PRO A 200 -13.39 -6.77 3.88
C PRO A 200 -13.08 -7.60 2.64
N GLU A 201 -11.92 -7.41 2.01
CA GLU A 201 -11.44 -8.21 0.87
C GLU A 201 -11.26 -9.70 1.22
N LEU A 202 -11.14 -10.00 2.51
CA LEU A 202 -10.96 -11.36 3.04
C LEU A 202 -12.23 -11.94 3.67
N GLN A 203 -13.31 -11.15 3.74
CA GLN A 203 -14.62 -11.65 4.19
C GLN A 203 -15.35 -12.30 3.03
N ASN A 204 -15.50 -13.62 3.07
CA ASN A 204 -16.21 -14.38 2.06
C ASN A 204 -16.86 -15.61 2.67
N SER A 205 -18.10 -15.92 2.29
CA SER A 205 -18.86 -17.07 2.81
C SER A 205 -18.24 -18.43 2.48
N THR A 206 -17.31 -18.49 1.52
CA THR A 206 -16.53 -19.70 1.20
C THR A 206 -15.47 -19.99 2.27
N TYR A 207 -14.92 -18.95 2.90
CA TYR A 207 -13.75 -19.06 3.78
C TYR A 207 -14.09 -18.84 5.26
N LEU A 208 -15.14 -18.05 5.53
CA LEU A 208 -15.62 -17.80 6.88
C LEU A 208 -16.80 -18.69 7.20
N LEU A 209 -16.65 -19.53 8.23
CA LEU A 209 -17.73 -20.37 8.74
C LEU A 209 -18.85 -19.49 9.31
N ASP A 210 -20.10 -19.84 9.05
CA ASP A 210 -21.30 -19.13 9.52
C ASP A 210 -21.33 -17.64 9.11
N PHE A 211 -20.66 -17.28 8.00
CA PHE A 211 -20.70 -15.95 7.41
C PHE A 211 -21.68 -15.88 6.25
N ALA A 212 -22.67 -15.00 6.38
CA ALA A 212 -23.68 -14.73 5.37
C ALA A 212 -23.96 -13.22 5.28
N ARG A 213 -24.34 -12.77 4.09
CA ARG A 213 -24.68 -11.36 3.82
C ARG A 213 -26.09 -11.27 3.22
N PRO A 214 -27.15 -11.45 4.02
CA PRO A 214 -28.53 -11.38 3.51
C PRO A 214 -28.89 -9.99 2.99
N ALA A 215 -29.95 -9.92 2.19
CA ALA A 215 -30.52 -8.66 1.74
C ALA A 215 -31.91 -8.38 2.35
N TYR A 216 -32.13 -7.15 2.79
CA TYR A 216 -33.41 -6.70 3.34
C TYR A 216 -34.08 -5.68 2.43
N PHE A 217 -35.35 -5.91 2.16
CA PHE A 217 -36.18 -5.16 1.23
C PHE A 217 -37.37 -4.51 1.91
N ALA A 218 -37.63 -3.26 1.49
CA ALA A 218 -38.89 -2.59 1.69
C ALA A 218 -39.88 -3.07 0.62
N THR A 219 -41.07 -3.50 1.03
CA THR A 219 -42.19 -3.86 0.15
C THR A 219 -43.51 -3.38 0.78
N PRO A 220 -44.65 -3.41 0.08
CA PRO A 220 -45.95 -3.17 0.72
C PRO A 220 -46.27 -4.17 1.85
N GLU A 221 -45.67 -5.36 1.84
CA GLU A 221 -45.83 -6.37 2.91
C GLU A 221 -44.92 -6.08 4.11
N THR A 222 -43.75 -5.50 3.85
CA THR A 222 -42.69 -5.18 4.82
C THR A 222 -42.17 -3.75 4.59
N PRO A 223 -42.96 -2.72 4.93
CA PRO A 223 -42.62 -1.33 4.61
C PRO A 223 -41.44 -0.80 5.44
N ALA A 224 -40.62 0.06 4.82
CA ALA A 224 -39.51 0.79 5.43
C ALA A 224 -39.45 2.22 4.85
N SER A 225 -40.45 3.03 5.19
CA SER A 225 -40.64 4.38 4.63
C SER A 225 -39.57 5.36 5.08
N ASP A 226 -38.99 5.18 6.26
CA ASP A 226 -37.78 5.86 6.72
C ASP A 226 -36.62 5.68 5.71
N GLN A 227 -36.31 4.43 5.39
CA GLN A 227 -35.22 4.07 4.47
C GLN A 227 -35.49 4.52 3.03
N CYS A 228 -36.71 4.31 2.54
CA CYS A 228 -37.10 4.72 1.19
C CYS A 228 -37.09 6.25 1.04
N ALA A 229 -37.56 7.00 2.03
CA ALA A 229 -37.54 8.46 2.00
C ALA A 229 -36.11 9.01 2.10
N GLY A 230 -35.23 8.40 2.90
CA GLY A 230 -33.80 8.73 2.90
C GLY A 230 -33.17 8.59 1.52
N ALA A 231 -33.41 7.47 0.83
CA ALA A 231 -32.93 7.23 -0.53
C ALA A 231 -33.50 8.24 -1.53
N ALA A 232 -34.80 8.56 -1.42
CA ALA A 232 -35.45 9.58 -2.24
C ALA A 232 -34.80 10.97 -2.05
N ALA A 233 -34.50 11.36 -0.81
CA ALA A 233 -33.80 12.61 -0.53
C ALA A 233 -32.41 12.63 -1.17
N SER A 234 -31.62 11.56 -1.01
CA SER A 234 -30.28 11.45 -1.60
C SER A 234 -30.31 11.58 -3.12
N LEU A 235 -31.17 10.81 -3.79
CA LEU A 235 -31.31 10.84 -5.25
C LEU A 235 -31.82 12.20 -5.77
N THR A 236 -32.69 12.87 -5.02
CA THR A 236 -33.17 14.22 -5.38
C THR A 236 -32.04 15.26 -5.32
N ILE A 237 -31.22 15.21 -4.26
CA ILE A 237 -30.05 16.08 -4.13
C ILE A 237 -29.02 15.76 -5.21
N ASN A 238 -28.85 14.47 -5.54
CA ASN A 238 -27.98 14.02 -6.61
C ASN A 238 -28.43 14.58 -7.97
N TYR A 239 -29.73 14.57 -8.27
CA TYR A 239 -30.29 15.26 -9.43
C TYR A 239 -29.88 16.74 -9.46
N LEU A 240 -30.06 17.47 -8.35
CA LEU A 240 -29.71 18.88 -8.28
C LEU A 240 -28.21 19.14 -8.53
N ASN A 241 -27.36 18.23 -8.06
CA ASN A 241 -25.92 18.34 -8.20
C ASN A 241 -25.39 18.00 -9.59
N PHE A 242 -26.11 17.17 -10.36
CA PHE A 242 -25.65 16.67 -11.66
C PHE A 242 -26.51 17.11 -12.86
N LYS A 243 -27.66 17.76 -12.66
CA LYS A 243 -28.59 18.10 -13.76
C LYS A 243 -27.99 18.93 -14.91
N GLU A 244 -26.93 19.70 -14.65
CA GLU A 244 -26.24 20.47 -15.69
C GLU A 244 -25.10 19.67 -16.36
N GLU A 245 -24.46 18.76 -15.62
CA GLU A 245 -23.25 18.05 -16.06
C GLU A 245 -23.57 16.69 -16.72
N ASP A 246 -24.58 16.00 -16.21
CA ASP A 246 -25.05 14.69 -16.67
C ASP A 246 -26.58 14.60 -16.53
N PRO A 247 -27.33 15.28 -17.42
CA PRO A 247 -28.78 15.45 -17.29
C PRO A 247 -29.56 14.13 -17.38
N GLU A 248 -29.07 13.14 -18.14
CA GLU A 248 -29.76 11.84 -18.28
C GLU A 248 -29.66 11.04 -16.99
N TYR A 249 -28.46 10.94 -16.41
CA TYR A 249 -28.26 10.33 -15.11
C TYR A 249 -29.05 11.06 -14.01
N ALA A 250 -28.95 12.39 -13.97
CA ALA A 250 -29.66 13.20 -12.99
C ALA A 250 -31.17 12.99 -13.09
N GLN A 251 -31.74 12.95 -14.31
CA GLN A 251 -33.17 12.70 -14.49
C GLN A 251 -33.58 11.31 -14.00
N LYS A 252 -32.75 10.27 -14.26
CA LYS A 252 -32.97 8.93 -13.70
C LYS A 252 -33.00 8.94 -12.16
N CYS A 253 -32.10 9.71 -11.53
CA CYS A 253 -32.14 9.90 -10.07
C CYS A 253 -33.46 10.55 -9.63
N LEU A 254 -33.90 11.62 -10.29
CA LEU A 254 -35.14 12.31 -9.92
C LEU A 254 -36.38 11.43 -10.10
N ASP A 255 -36.49 10.72 -11.22
CA ASP A 255 -37.63 9.84 -11.50
C ASP A 255 -37.73 8.72 -10.44
N THR A 256 -36.58 8.12 -10.10
CA THR A 256 -36.51 7.08 -9.06
C THR A 256 -36.80 7.65 -7.67
N ALA A 257 -36.32 8.87 -7.38
CA ALA A 257 -36.58 9.56 -6.12
C ALA A 257 -38.07 9.83 -5.89
N ILE A 258 -38.78 10.31 -6.92
CA ILE A 258 -40.23 10.53 -6.88
C ILE A 258 -40.95 9.20 -6.62
N ALA A 259 -40.56 8.13 -7.32
CA ALA A 259 -41.16 6.81 -7.14
C ALA A 259 -40.94 6.25 -5.71
N LEU A 260 -39.73 6.38 -5.16
CA LEU A 260 -39.40 5.98 -3.78
C LEU A 260 -40.17 6.80 -2.75
N TYR A 261 -40.28 8.11 -2.95
CA TYR A 261 -41.02 8.99 -2.06
C TYR A 261 -42.52 8.64 -2.02
N GLU A 262 -43.15 8.45 -3.18
CA GLU A 262 -44.56 8.04 -3.24
C GLU A 262 -44.77 6.66 -2.62
N PHE A 263 -43.86 5.71 -2.88
CA PHE A 263 -43.88 4.41 -2.24
C PHE A 263 -43.79 4.51 -0.71
N ALA A 264 -42.87 5.31 -0.18
CA ALA A 264 -42.70 5.54 1.25
C ALA A 264 -43.95 6.19 1.88
N ARG A 265 -44.60 7.11 1.16
CA ARG A 265 -45.86 7.74 1.61
C ARG A 265 -47.00 6.76 1.72
N GLU A 266 -47.17 5.91 0.71
CA GLU A 266 -48.25 4.94 0.62
C GLU A 266 -48.03 3.73 1.57
N ASN A 267 -46.78 3.35 1.81
CA ASN A 267 -46.40 2.15 2.55
C ASN A 267 -45.54 2.53 3.78
N ARG A 268 -46.21 3.04 4.82
CA ARG A 268 -45.56 3.52 6.05
C ARG A 268 -45.10 2.36 6.95
N GLY A 269 -43.86 2.43 7.43
CA GLY A 269 -43.23 1.43 8.30
C GLY A 269 -41.77 1.76 8.56
N LEU A 270 -41.19 1.18 9.61
CA LEU A 270 -39.77 1.36 9.93
C LEU A 270 -39.01 0.10 9.52
N GLY A 271 -37.86 0.29 8.88
CA GLY A 271 -37.04 -0.82 8.41
C GLY A 271 -36.47 -1.67 9.55
N GLU A 272 -36.14 -2.93 9.24
CA GLU A 272 -35.33 -3.76 10.13
C GLU A 272 -33.98 -3.08 10.40
N SER A 273 -33.49 -3.18 11.64
CA SER A 273 -32.26 -2.52 12.08
C SER A 273 -31.24 -3.48 12.68
N GLY A 274 -31.63 -4.73 12.95
CA GLY A 274 -30.80 -5.71 13.66
C GLY A 274 -30.46 -5.30 15.10
N GLY A 275 -31.02 -4.20 15.61
CA GLY A 275 -30.64 -3.58 16.87
C GLY A 275 -29.51 -2.55 16.79
N PHE A 276 -29.04 -2.20 15.59
CA PHE A 276 -27.95 -1.25 15.36
C PHE A 276 -28.49 0.16 15.09
N TYR A 277 -29.19 0.34 13.97
CA TYR A 277 -29.74 1.63 13.52
C TYR A 277 -31.27 1.65 13.60
N GLY A 278 -31.80 1.62 14.82
CA GLY A 278 -33.26 1.66 15.03
C GLY A 278 -33.83 3.04 14.74
N SER A 279 -34.75 3.13 13.76
CA SER A 279 -35.47 4.37 13.49
C SER A 279 -36.47 4.70 14.60
N SER A 280 -36.50 5.95 15.04
CA SER A 280 -37.47 6.46 16.00
C SER A 280 -38.85 6.69 15.35
N TYR A 281 -38.87 7.15 14.11
CA TYR A 281 -40.03 7.47 13.28
C TYR A 281 -39.57 7.84 11.87
N ASP A 282 -40.49 7.94 10.92
CA ASP A 282 -40.25 8.15 9.48
C ASP A 282 -40.68 9.54 8.96
N HIS A 283 -41.21 10.39 9.85
CA HIS A 283 -41.84 11.65 9.46
C HIS A 283 -40.83 12.67 8.96
N ASP A 284 -39.64 12.65 9.54
CA ASP A 284 -38.55 13.55 9.20
C ASP A 284 -37.81 13.12 7.94
N GLU A 285 -37.59 11.83 7.69
CA GLU A 285 -37.05 11.39 6.39
C GLU A 285 -38.03 11.75 5.27
N LEU A 286 -39.34 11.58 5.49
CA LEU A 286 -40.37 12.03 4.55
C LEU A 286 -40.38 13.54 4.37
N ALA A 287 -40.21 14.32 5.44
CA ALA A 287 -40.09 15.77 5.34
C ALA A 287 -38.80 16.21 4.63
N TRP A 288 -37.71 15.47 4.83
CA TRP A 288 -36.42 15.70 4.19
C TRP A 288 -36.48 15.43 2.70
N ALA A 289 -37.04 14.30 2.29
CA ALA A 289 -37.30 14.02 0.88
C ALA A 289 -38.22 15.08 0.25
N ALA A 290 -39.32 15.43 0.95
CA ALA A 290 -40.29 16.39 0.45
C ALA A 290 -39.70 17.78 0.22
N VAL A 291 -38.90 18.31 1.16
CA VAL A 291 -38.31 19.64 0.99
C VAL A 291 -37.32 19.66 -0.18
N TRP A 292 -36.56 18.59 -0.41
CA TRP A 292 -35.68 18.49 -1.57
C TRP A 292 -36.44 18.31 -2.88
N LEU A 293 -37.51 17.53 -2.89
CA LEU A 293 -38.36 17.35 -4.07
C LEU A 293 -39.03 18.68 -4.46
N ASN A 294 -39.45 19.50 -3.49
CA ASN A 294 -39.87 20.87 -3.77
C ASN A 294 -38.76 21.69 -4.42
N ILE A 295 -37.52 21.63 -3.91
CA ILE A 295 -36.39 22.37 -4.51
C ILE A 295 -36.11 21.89 -5.95
N ALA A 296 -36.23 20.59 -6.21
CA ALA A 296 -35.98 20.00 -7.52
C ALA A 296 -37.08 20.30 -8.55
N THR A 297 -38.35 20.28 -8.13
CA THR A 297 -39.52 20.32 -9.03
C THR A 297 -40.25 21.66 -9.03
N GLY A 298 -40.15 22.43 -7.95
CA GLY A 298 -40.96 23.61 -7.67
C GLY A 298 -42.39 23.30 -7.21
N ASP A 299 -42.76 22.02 -7.00
CA ASP A 299 -44.11 21.66 -6.59
C ASP A 299 -44.33 21.89 -5.10
N MET A 300 -45.29 22.74 -4.76
CA MET A 300 -45.62 23.10 -3.38
C MET A 300 -46.39 22.00 -2.65
N GLU A 301 -46.95 21.01 -3.36
CA GLU A 301 -47.62 19.87 -2.73
C GLU A 301 -46.68 19.12 -1.77
N TYR A 302 -45.38 19.03 -2.10
CA TYR A 302 -44.38 18.46 -1.19
C TYR A 302 -44.23 19.26 0.11
N ILE A 303 -44.34 20.59 0.05
CA ILE A 303 -44.31 21.43 1.26
C ILE A 303 -45.61 21.26 2.04
N ASP A 304 -46.75 21.15 1.36
CA ASP A 304 -48.04 20.85 1.99
C ASP A 304 -47.97 19.52 2.76
N HIS A 305 -47.34 18.47 2.21
CA HIS A 305 -47.13 17.21 2.94
C HIS A 305 -46.41 17.38 4.28
N ILE A 306 -45.58 18.41 4.43
CA ILE A 306 -44.90 18.73 5.70
C ILE A 306 -45.83 19.52 6.62
N VAL A 307 -46.41 20.62 6.14
CA VAL A 307 -47.00 21.67 6.99
C VAL A 307 -48.54 21.74 6.97
N GLU A 308 -49.22 20.84 6.26
CA GLU A 308 -50.69 20.85 6.15
C GLU A 308 -51.35 20.82 7.54
N ILE A 309 -52.45 21.57 7.65
CA ILE A 309 -53.27 21.68 8.85
C ILE A 309 -54.74 21.40 8.53
N ASP A 310 -55.48 20.90 9.52
CA ASP A 310 -56.94 20.83 9.46
C ASP A 310 -57.61 22.19 9.75
N SER A 311 -58.95 22.22 9.68
CA SER A 311 -59.73 23.44 9.93
C SER A 311 -59.66 23.97 11.36
N GLU A 312 -59.16 23.18 12.31
CA GLU A 312 -59.00 23.55 13.72
C GLU A 312 -57.57 24.00 14.04
N GLY A 313 -56.64 23.90 13.07
CA GLY A 313 -55.25 24.33 13.19
C GLY A 313 -54.31 23.24 13.69
N PHE A 314 -54.72 21.96 13.70
CA PHE A 314 -53.85 20.82 13.99
C PHE A 314 -53.09 20.41 12.73
N TYR A 315 -51.81 20.08 12.87
CA TYR A 315 -51.03 19.57 11.74
C TYR A 315 -51.49 18.17 11.35
N THR A 316 -51.71 17.97 10.06
CA THR A 316 -52.01 16.68 9.42
C THR A 316 -50.86 16.19 8.54
N GLY A 317 -49.95 17.10 8.14
CA GLY A 317 -48.68 16.77 7.49
C GLY A 317 -47.65 16.17 8.44
N TYR A 318 -46.41 15.96 7.96
CA TYR A 318 -45.35 15.34 8.75
C TYR A 318 -44.94 16.12 10.00
N MET A 319 -45.15 17.44 10.00
CA MET A 319 -44.87 18.32 11.14
C MET A 319 -45.67 17.94 12.40
N GLN A 320 -46.79 17.21 12.24
CA GLN A 320 -47.58 16.68 13.37
C GLN A 320 -46.75 15.86 14.37
N ARG A 321 -45.62 15.29 13.92
CA ARG A 321 -44.73 14.49 14.76
C ARG A 321 -44.08 15.29 15.88
N ILE A 322 -43.77 16.56 15.62
CA ILE A 322 -43.00 17.44 16.51
C ILE A 322 -43.84 18.62 17.02
N ILE A 323 -44.86 19.05 16.27
CA ILE A 323 -45.72 20.17 16.62
C ILE A 323 -47.17 19.75 16.44
N ARG A 324 -47.97 19.84 17.50
CA ARG A 324 -49.38 19.43 17.48
C ARG A 324 -50.27 20.36 16.67
N ASP A 325 -50.15 21.67 16.90
CA ASP A 325 -51.03 22.70 16.33
C ASP A 325 -50.27 24.02 16.19
N THR A 326 -50.85 24.96 15.44
CA THR A 326 -50.21 26.26 15.12
C THR A 326 -49.94 27.16 16.34
N GLY A 327 -50.51 26.85 17.51
CA GLY A 327 -50.25 27.59 18.75
C GLY A 327 -49.00 27.14 19.50
N ASN A 328 -48.37 26.03 19.10
CA ASN A 328 -47.18 25.47 19.74
C ASN A 328 -45.93 25.71 18.90
N SER A 329 -44.81 25.97 19.57
CA SER A 329 -43.48 26.02 18.97
C SER A 329 -42.63 24.86 19.49
N TRP A 330 -41.98 24.12 18.59
CA TRP A 330 -41.05 23.06 18.97
C TRP A 330 -39.65 23.64 19.20
N GLN A 331 -38.99 23.12 20.23
CA GLN A 331 -37.62 23.45 20.59
C GLN A 331 -36.76 22.21 20.28
N ASN A 332 -36.04 22.24 19.16
CA ASN A 332 -35.19 21.13 18.76
C ASN A 332 -33.91 21.14 19.60
N ILE A 333 -33.82 20.23 20.57
CA ILE A 333 -32.62 20.03 21.40
C ILE A 333 -31.64 19.01 20.81
N TRP A 334 -32.00 18.37 19.70
CA TRP A 334 -31.12 17.46 18.97
C TRP A 334 -30.48 18.18 17.78
N VAL A 335 -29.92 17.45 16.82
CA VAL A 335 -29.33 18.02 15.60
C VAL A 335 -29.57 17.08 14.43
N HIS A 336 -29.34 17.57 13.21
CA HIS A 336 -29.34 16.76 11.99
C HIS A 336 -28.43 15.53 12.16
N CYS A 337 -29.01 14.33 12.13
CA CYS A 337 -28.30 13.06 12.19
C CYS A 337 -29.12 11.95 11.51
N TRP A 338 -28.57 10.74 11.42
CA TRP A 338 -29.17 9.61 10.70
C TRP A 338 -30.59 9.22 11.18
N ASP A 339 -30.93 9.42 12.45
CA ASP A 339 -32.28 9.12 13.01
C ASP A 339 -33.18 10.37 13.18
N THR A 340 -32.63 11.57 12.96
CA THR A 340 -33.37 12.81 13.19
C THR A 340 -32.86 13.90 12.26
N VAL A 341 -33.48 14.03 11.09
CA VAL A 341 -33.05 14.96 10.02
C VAL A 341 -33.74 16.32 10.06
N TRP A 342 -34.51 16.62 11.13
CA TRP A 342 -35.24 17.89 11.26
C TRP A 342 -34.35 19.14 11.15
N GLY A 343 -33.09 19.07 11.59
CA GLY A 343 -32.14 20.20 11.45
C GLY A 343 -31.95 20.60 9.99
N GLY A 344 -31.68 19.63 9.12
CA GLY A 344 -31.62 19.84 7.67
C GLY A 344 -32.97 20.26 7.08
N VAL A 345 -34.06 19.61 7.49
CA VAL A 345 -35.41 19.97 7.04
C VAL A 345 -35.68 21.45 7.25
N PHE A 346 -35.47 21.98 8.45
CA PHE A 346 -35.72 23.41 8.72
C PHE A 346 -34.70 24.33 8.06
N ALA A 347 -33.45 23.89 7.87
CA ALA A 347 -32.46 24.65 7.11
C ALA A 347 -32.89 24.90 5.66
N LYS A 348 -33.68 23.99 5.08
CA LYS A 348 -34.23 24.11 3.72
C LYS A 348 -35.66 24.65 3.68
N LEU A 349 -36.49 24.28 4.65
CA LEU A 349 -37.91 24.66 4.70
C LEU A 349 -38.09 26.14 5.05
N ALA A 350 -37.33 26.67 6.00
CA ALA A 350 -37.45 28.06 6.45
C ALA A 350 -37.29 29.09 5.31
N PRO A 351 -36.30 29.01 4.41
CA PRO A 351 -36.23 29.93 3.28
C PRO A 351 -37.33 29.74 2.23
N ILE A 352 -37.95 28.55 2.13
CA ILE A 352 -39.05 28.27 1.19
C ILE A 352 -40.37 28.87 1.70
N THR A 353 -40.74 28.57 2.95
CA THR A 353 -41.99 29.04 3.54
C THR A 353 -41.90 30.49 4.00
N ASN A 354 -40.70 30.93 4.39
CA ASN A 354 -40.38 32.23 4.93
C ASN A 354 -41.30 32.66 6.09
N THR A 355 -41.61 31.73 6.99
CA THR A 355 -42.46 31.98 8.16
C THR A 355 -41.63 32.22 9.42
N GLU A 356 -42.16 33.01 10.37
CA GLU A 356 -41.54 33.22 11.67
C GLU A 356 -41.32 31.89 12.42
N ARG A 357 -42.26 30.93 12.30
CA ARG A 357 -42.18 29.61 12.91
C ARG A 357 -40.94 28.84 12.44
N ASP A 358 -40.74 28.72 11.13
CA ASP A 358 -39.67 27.88 10.61
C ASP A 358 -38.29 28.50 10.84
N TRP A 359 -38.18 29.82 10.69
CA TRP A 359 -36.98 30.55 11.08
C TRP A 359 -36.71 30.48 12.58
N TYR A 360 -37.74 30.55 13.43
CA TYR A 360 -37.60 30.37 14.86
C TYR A 360 -37.06 28.97 15.19
N ILE A 361 -37.62 27.90 14.63
CA ILE A 361 -37.18 26.53 14.92
C ILE A 361 -35.73 26.32 14.49
N PHE A 362 -35.37 26.79 13.29
CA PHE A 362 -34.00 26.67 12.79
C PHE A 362 -33.02 27.47 13.65
N ARG A 363 -33.30 28.76 13.91
CA ARG A 363 -32.46 29.64 14.72
C ARG A 363 -32.34 29.13 16.17
N TRP A 364 -33.45 28.72 16.79
CA TRP A 364 -33.47 28.31 18.19
C TRP A 364 -32.54 27.12 18.44
N ASN A 365 -32.50 26.15 17.50
CA ASN A 365 -31.56 25.04 17.57
C ASN A 365 -30.11 25.50 17.59
N LEU A 366 -29.74 26.47 16.74
CA LEU A 366 -28.38 27.00 16.69
C LEU A 366 -28.02 27.78 17.95
N GLU A 367 -28.97 28.53 18.53
CA GLU A 367 -28.78 29.21 19.82
C GLU A 367 -28.57 28.21 20.96
N TYR A 368 -29.38 27.15 20.99
CA TYR A 368 -29.24 26.06 21.95
C TYR A 368 -27.86 25.41 21.88
N TRP A 369 -27.38 25.07 20.67
CA TRP A 369 -26.09 24.42 20.44
C TRP A 369 -24.88 25.32 20.70
N SER A 370 -24.96 26.59 20.31
CA SER A 370 -23.83 27.53 20.39
C SER A 370 -23.68 28.21 21.76
N GLY A 371 -24.74 28.23 22.57
CA GLY A 371 -24.76 29.05 23.79
C GLY A 371 -24.95 30.55 23.52
N ILE A 372 -25.15 30.95 22.26
CA ILE A 372 -25.44 32.34 21.90
C ILE A 372 -26.84 32.72 22.43
N PRO A 373 -27.00 33.87 23.10
CA PRO A 373 -28.25 34.24 23.74
C PRO A 373 -29.46 34.19 22.79
N HIS A 374 -30.54 33.55 23.26
CA HIS A 374 -31.80 33.51 22.54
C HIS A 374 -32.39 34.90 22.31
N GLU A 375 -33.09 35.09 21.18
CA GLU A 375 -33.86 36.33 20.94
C GLU A 375 -34.88 36.61 22.05
N ASN A 376 -35.47 35.57 22.64
CA ASN A 376 -36.23 35.71 23.87
C ASN A 376 -35.25 35.70 25.06
N PRO A 377 -35.01 36.85 25.72
CA PRO A 377 -34.02 36.94 26.79
C PRO A 377 -34.41 36.19 28.07
N ASN A 378 -35.64 35.67 28.15
CA ASN A 378 -36.09 34.82 29.26
C ASN A 378 -35.82 33.33 28.99
N ASP A 379 -35.49 32.95 27.77
CA ASP A 379 -35.05 31.59 27.46
C ASP A 379 -33.56 31.48 27.76
N THR A 380 -33.21 30.56 28.66
CA THR A 380 -31.83 30.31 29.10
C THR A 380 -31.45 28.85 28.88
N THR A 381 -32.11 28.19 27.93
CA THR A 381 -31.96 26.77 27.66
C THR A 381 -30.82 26.57 26.66
N PHE A 382 -29.68 26.07 27.12
CA PHE A 382 -28.52 25.81 26.27
C PHE A 382 -28.03 24.39 26.44
N LEU A 383 -27.34 23.90 25.41
CA LEU A 383 -26.62 22.63 25.47
C LEU A 383 -25.47 22.73 26.48
N ALA A 384 -25.17 21.61 27.14
CA ALA A 384 -23.99 21.53 27.99
C ALA A 384 -22.72 21.64 27.13
N GLN A 385 -21.75 22.40 27.64
CA GLN A 385 -20.42 22.49 27.05
C GLN A 385 -19.40 21.88 28.00
N SER A 386 -18.35 21.32 27.43
CA SER A 386 -17.17 20.91 28.19
C SER A 386 -16.49 22.11 28.85
N PRO A 387 -15.59 21.89 29.83
CA PRO A 387 -14.78 22.96 30.42
C PRO A 387 -14.06 23.87 29.41
N ALA A 388 -13.62 23.33 28.27
CA ALA A 388 -12.99 24.09 27.19
C ALA A 388 -13.97 24.67 26.15
N GLY A 389 -15.28 24.54 26.35
CA GLY A 389 -16.30 25.18 25.51
C GLY A 389 -16.75 24.34 24.31
N TYR A 390 -16.48 23.04 24.30
CA TYR A 390 -16.93 22.13 23.25
C TYR A 390 -18.36 21.66 23.51
N SER A 391 -19.24 21.78 22.51
CA SER A 391 -20.66 21.41 22.64
C SER A 391 -20.85 19.90 22.48
N VAL A 392 -21.38 19.24 23.52
CA VAL A 392 -21.54 17.78 23.57
C VAL A 392 -22.98 17.40 23.92
N VAL A 393 -23.69 16.82 22.96
CA VAL A 393 -25.06 16.30 23.17
C VAL A 393 -25.08 14.83 23.61
N ASN A 394 -24.08 14.07 23.15
CA ASN A 394 -23.87 12.68 23.48
C ASN A 394 -22.36 12.40 23.39
N ALA A 395 -21.82 11.63 24.33
CA ALA A 395 -20.41 11.23 24.30
C ALA A 395 -20.12 10.25 23.13
N TYR A 396 -21.10 9.43 22.74
CA TYR A 396 -20.99 8.55 21.59
C TYR A 396 -21.13 9.35 20.29
N GLY A 397 -20.03 9.52 19.55
CA GLY A 397 -20.02 10.33 18.32
C GLY A 397 -20.32 11.81 18.57
N SER A 398 -19.72 12.39 19.62
CA SER A 398 -19.85 13.82 19.95
C SER A 398 -19.43 14.73 18.78
N ALA A 399 -18.34 14.39 18.08
CA ALA A 399 -17.84 15.13 16.92
C ALA A 399 -18.79 15.10 15.72
N ARG A 400 -19.46 13.97 15.48
CA ARG A 400 -20.50 13.83 14.45
C ARG A 400 -21.65 14.82 14.67
N TYR A 401 -22.18 14.89 15.89
CA TYR A 401 -23.29 15.80 16.17
C TYR A 401 -22.85 17.27 16.15
N ASN A 402 -21.65 17.54 16.68
CA ASN A 402 -21.09 18.89 16.69
C ASN A 402 -20.90 19.42 15.26
N THR A 403 -20.29 18.64 14.37
CA THR A 403 -20.09 19.03 12.96
C THR A 403 -21.40 19.15 12.18
N ALA A 404 -22.44 18.40 12.54
CA ALA A 404 -23.78 18.60 12.00
C ALA A 404 -24.39 19.96 12.38
N ALA A 405 -24.22 20.39 13.63
CA ALA A 405 -24.65 21.73 14.06
C ALA A 405 -23.81 22.82 13.37
N GLN A 406 -22.52 22.59 13.14
CA GLN A 406 -21.66 23.49 12.37
C GLN A 406 -22.17 23.67 10.93
N LEU A 407 -22.49 22.59 10.22
CA LEU A 407 -23.06 22.68 8.86
C LEU A 407 -24.35 23.50 8.86
N CYS A 408 -25.27 23.22 9.78
CA CYS A 408 -26.50 23.99 9.96
C CYS A 408 -26.23 25.49 10.20
N ALA A 409 -25.25 25.83 11.04
CA ALA A 409 -24.85 27.22 11.31
C ALA A 409 -24.32 27.94 10.05
N LEU A 410 -23.48 27.27 9.27
CA LEU A 410 -22.88 27.82 8.05
C LEU A 410 -23.94 28.04 6.95
N VAL A 411 -24.93 27.14 6.87
CA VAL A 411 -26.09 27.29 5.99
C VAL A 411 -26.99 28.43 6.47
N TYR A 412 -27.22 28.58 7.78
CA TYR A 412 -27.98 29.69 8.34
C TYR A 412 -27.34 31.05 7.99
N ARG A 413 -26.00 31.16 8.11
CA ARG A 413 -25.27 32.35 7.66
C ARG A 413 -25.55 32.66 6.20
N LYS A 414 -25.55 31.66 5.33
CA LYS A 414 -25.78 31.83 3.88
C LYS A 414 -27.12 32.51 3.56
N TYR A 415 -28.16 32.25 4.35
CA TYR A 415 -29.49 32.82 4.13
C TYR A 415 -29.77 34.11 4.90
N THR A 416 -29.02 34.39 5.97
CA THR A 416 -29.35 35.48 6.91
C THR A 416 -28.24 36.50 7.11
N ASP A 417 -27.04 36.22 6.61
CA ASP A 417 -25.79 36.96 6.86
C ASP A 417 -25.40 37.06 8.33
N ARG A 418 -26.02 36.27 9.23
CA ARG A 418 -25.70 36.25 10.66
C ARG A 418 -24.41 35.45 10.90
N GLU A 419 -23.36 36.12 11.38
CA GLU A 419 -22.00 35.55 11.46
C GLU A 419 -21.69 34.81 12.78
N ASP A 420 -22.34 35.16 13.88
CA ASP A 420 -22.03 34.65 15.22
C ASP A 420 -22.11 33.11 15.33
N PHE A 421 -23.08 32.47 14.67
CA PHE A 421 -23.15 31.01 14.60
C PHE A 421 -22.03 30.40 13.76
N ALA A 422 -21.58 31.06 12.69
CA ALA A 422 -20.47 30.58 11.88
C ALA A 422 -19.12 30.75 12.60
N ASP A 423 -18.97 31.81 13.39
CA ASP A 423 -17.80 32.01 14.25
C ASP A 423 -17.74 30.93 15.34
N TRP A 424 -18.88 30.60 15.97
CA TRP A 424 -18.97 29.44 16.86
C TRP A 424 -18.59 28.15 16.14
N ALA A 425 -19.11 27.92 14.93
CA ALA A 425 -18.81 26.72 14.16
C ALA A 425 -17.31 26.58 13.85
N LYS A 426 -16.65 27.70 13.52
CA LYS A 426 -15.21 27.77 13.33
C LYS A 426 -14.45 27.37 14.60
N ASP A 427 -14.82 27.93 15.76
CA ASP A 427 -14.17 27.63 17.03
C ASP A 427 -14.33 26.14 17.41
N GLN A 428 -15.49 25.54 17.15
CA GLN A 428 -15.71 24.11 17.38
C GLN A 428 -14.90 23.22 16.42
N MET A 429 -14.74 23.63 15.14
CA MET A 429 -13.89 22.90 14.19
C MET A 429 -12.42 22.99 14.58
N GLU A 430 -11.95 24.16 15.01
CA GLU A 430 -10.58 24.34 15.49
C GLU A 430 -10.31 23.46 16.73
N TYR A 431 -11.29 23.31 17.61
CA TYR A 431 -11.23 22.34 18.70
C TYR A 431 -11.03 20.91 18.16
N ILE A 432 -11.80 20.49 17.16
CA ILE A 432 -11.67 19.16 16.52
C ILE A 432 -10.30 18.98 15.84
N MET A 433 -9.72 20.06 15.31
CA MET A 433 -8.40 20.07 14.66
C MET A 433 -7.22 20.01 15.63
N GLY A 434 -7.46 20.17 16.94
CA GLY A 434 -6.45 20.04 17.98
C GLY A 434 -6.37 21.21 18.97
N ASN A 435 -7.17 22.27 18.79
CA ASN A 435 -7.22 23.39 19.73
C ASN A 435 -8.08 23.04 20.96
N ASN A 436 -7.65 21.99 21.66
CA ASN A 436 -8.34 21.41 22.80
C ASN A 436 -7.34 21.06 23.91
N PRO A 437 -7.80 20.76 25.14
CA PRO A 437 -6.92 20.48 26.27
C PRO A 437 -5.98 19.27 26.09
N MET A 438 -6.29 18.38 25.14
CA MET A 438 -5.46 17.21 24.82
C MET A 438 -4.44 17.47 23.70
N ASP A 439 -4.46 18.66 23.08
CA ASP A 439 -3.66 19.01 21.90
C ASP A 439 -3.82 17.99 20.75
N ARG A 440 -4.98 17.31 20.68
CA ARG A 440 -5.20 16.14 19.82
C ARG A 440 -6.20 16.44 18.72
N SER A 441 -5.83 16.19 17.46
CA SER A 441 -6.83 16.22 16.38
C SER A 441 -7.69 14.96 16.42
N TYR A 442 -9.00 15.12 16.29
CA TYR A 442 -9.94 13.99 16.15
C TYR A 442 -10.18 13.61 14.68
N ILE A 443 -9.36 14.12 13.76
CA ILE A 443 -9.38 13.78 12.33
C ILE A 443 -8.15 12.91 12.05
N VAL A 444 -8.35 11.65 11.71
CA VAL A 444 -7.25 10.69 11.48
C VAL A 444 -6.37 11.14 10.32
N GLY A 445 -5.05 11.12 10.55
CA GLY A 445 -4.03 11.56 9.57
C GLY A 445 -3.94 13.08 9.35
N TYR A 446 -4.73 13.88 10.08
CA TYR A 446 -4.73 15.33 9.87
C TYR A 446 -3.50 16.04 10.45
N SER A 447 -3.01 15.65 11.62
CA SER A 447 -1.82 16.24 12.25
C SER A 447 -0.97 15.16 12.94
N GLU A 448 0.25 15.50 13.38
CA GLU A 448 1.14 14.52 14.04
C GLU A 448 0.53 13.91 15.32
N ASN A 449 -0.25 14.71 16.06
CA ASN A 449 -0.96 14.32 17.28
C ASN A 449 -2.46 14.03 17.03
N CYS A 450 -2.82 13.53 15.84
CA CYS A 450 -4.19 13.06 15.61
C CYS A 450 -4.48 11.72 16.32
N ALA A 451 -5.76 11.33 16.41
CA ALA A 451 -6.15 9.95 16.70
C ALA A 451 -5.56 8.98 15.66
N LYS A 452 -5.02 7.86 16.12
CA LYS A 452 -4.28 6.89 15.29
C LYS A 452 -4.87 5.49 15.29
N HIS A 453 -5.75 5.20 16.24
CA HIS A 453 -6.32 3.86 16.44
C HIS A 453 -7.85 3.88 16.28
N PRO A 454 -8.38 4.29 15.10
CA PRO A 454 -9.82 4.22 14.85
C PRO A 454 -10.32 2.77 15.00
N HIS A 455 -11.56 2.58 15.41
CA HIS A 455 -12.20 1.27 15.41
C HIS A 455 -12.57 0.89 13.97
N HIS A 456 -11.61 0.48 13.13
CA HIS A 456 -11.84 0.22 11.71
C HIS A 456 -11.08 -1.00 11.19
N ARG A 457 -11.81 -2.05 10.79
CA ARG A 457 -11.25 -3.36 10.41
C ARG A 457 -10.27 -3.29 9.25
N ALA A 458 -10.65 -2.62 8.16
CA ALA A 458 -9.82 -2.55 6.97
C ALA A 458 -8.52 -1.76 7.20
N ALA A 459 -8.57 -0.68 7.99
CA ALA A 459 -7.41 0.15 8.28
C ALA A 459 -6.46 -0.50 9.30
N HIS A 460 -7.04 -1.19 10.28
CA HIS A 460 -6.30 -1.98 11.26
C HIS A 460 -5.51 -3.10 10.56
N GLY A 461 -6.16 -3.81 9.63
CA GLY A 461 -5.49 -4.78 8.77
C GLY A 461 -5.11 -6.08 9.48
N SER A 462 -5.87 -6.48 10.52
CA SER A 462 -5.60 -7.70 11.29
C SER A 462 -5.52 -8.95 10.40
N LYS A 463 -4.57 -9.82 10.74
CA LYS A 463 -4.40 -11.16 10.14
C LYS A 463 -4.90 -12.28 11.06
N THR A 464 -5.28 -11.95 12.29
CA THR A 464 -5.50 -12.90 13.39
C THR A 464 -6.89 -12.77 14.01
N TYR A 465 -7.79 -12.05 13.35
CA TYR A 465 -9.16 -11.77 13.84
C TYR A 465 -9.18 -11.04 15.19
N SER A 466 -8.16 -10.25 15.48
CA SER A 466 -7.96 -9.61 16.78
C SER A 466 -7.79 -8.10 16.64
N MET A 467 -8.55 -7.33 17.41
CA MET A 467 -8.38 -5.87 17.52
C MET A 467 -7.06 -5.45 18.19
N LEU A 468 -6.35 -6.40 18.80
CA LEU A 468 -5.10 -6.17 19.53
C LEU A 468 -3.86 -6.55 18.71
N ASP A 469 -4.04 -7.12 17.52
CA ASP A 469 -2.94 -7.59 16.68
C ASP A 469 -3.20 -7.28 15.19
N PRO A 470 -2.40 -6.41 14.57
CA PRO A 470 -1.24 -5.70 15.14
C PRO A 470 -1.63 -4.63 16.19
N GLU A 471 -0.67 -4.16 16.99
CA GLU A 471 -0.89 -3.05 17.92
C GLU A 471 -1.16 -1.74 17.17
N GLU A 472 -0.31 -1.45 16.18
CA GLU A 472 -0.44 -0.31 15.28
C GLU A 472 -1.25 -0.69 14.03
N HIS A 473 -2.09 0.24 13.55
CA HIS A 473 -2.84 0.05 12.30
C HIS A 473 -1.87 -0.05 11.11
N ARG A 474 -2.16 -0.95 10.17
CA ARG A 474 -1.35 -1.12 8.96
C ARG A 474 -1.53 0.02 7.95
N HIS A 475 -2.66 0.71 8.00
CA HIS A 475 -3.03 1.75 7.06
C HIS A 475 -3.48 3.01 7.79
N THR A 476 -3.25 4.18 7.17
CA THR A 476 -3.82 5.43 7.68
C THR A 476 -5.21 5.65 7.11
N LEU A 477 -6.23 5.71 7.98
CA LEU A 477 -7.61 5.99 7.60
C LEU A 477 -7.84 7.49 7.40
N TRP A 478 -7.28 8.04 6.32
CA TRP A 478 -7.24 9.48 6.04
C TRP A 478 -8.60 10.16 6.17
N GLY A 479 -8.66 11.18 7.03
CA GLY A 479 -9.81 12.07 7.17
C GLY A 479 -11.00 11.50 7.93
N ALA A 480 -10.91 10.29 8.47
CA ALA A 480 -11.96 9.77 9.35
C ALA A 480 -12.10 10.64 10.60
N LEU A 481 -13.33 11.04 10.89
CA LEU A 481 -13.68 11.74 12.12
C LEU A 481 -14.00 10.69 13.19
N VAL A 482 -13.14 10.57 14.21
CA VAL A 482 -13.43 9.68 15.35
C VAL A 482 -14.57 10.26 16.20
N GLY A 483 -15.09 9.47 17.14
CA GLY A 483 -16.21 9.86 18.00
C GLY A 483 -16.07 11.22 18.67
N GLY A 484 -14.85 11.66 19.01
CA GLY A 484 -14.58 12.93 19.68
C GLY A 484 -14.59 12.81 21.21
N PRO A 485 -14.42 13.91 21.95
CA PRO A 485 -14.28 13.85 23.40
C PRO A 485 -15.63 13.69 24.12
N ASP A 486 -15.55 13.35 25.41
CA ASP A 486 -16.67 13.46 26.34
C ASP A 486 -16.88 14.90 26.88
N LEU A 487 -17.80 15.05 27.83
CA LEU A 487 -18.11 16.33 28.49
C LEU A 487 -16.98 16.88 29.37
N ASP A 488 -15.94 16.09 29.66
CA ASP A 488 -14.80 16.49 30.48
C ASP A 488 -13.56 16.81 29.62
N ASP A 489 -13.74 17.00 28.30
CA ASP A 489 -12.66 17.20 27.32
C ASP A 489 -11.71 15.99 27.19
N PHE A 490 -12.19 14.78 27.51
CA PHE A 490 -11.37 13.57 27.52
C PHE A 490 -11.68 12.65 26.33
N HIS A 491 -10.64 12.00 25.81
CA HIS A 491 -10.68 11.05 24.71
C HIS A 491 -9.62 9.96 24.92
N VAL A 492 -9.94 8.71 24.56
CA VAL A 492 -9.00 7.58 24.58
C VAL A 492 -8.80 7.15 23.13
N ASP A 493 -7.55 6.90 22.72
CA ASP A 493 -7.15 6.51 21.36
C ASP A 493 -6.67 5.06 21.35
N GLU A 494 -7.63 4.13 21.38
CA GLU A 494 -7.45 2.68 21.41
C GLU A 494 -8.47 2.01 20.47
N THR A 495 -7.99 1.10 19.61
CA THR A 495 -8.83 0.38 18.63
C THR A 495 -10.07 -0.28 19.24
N PRO A 496 -10.02 -0.95 20.42
CA PRO A 496 -11.20 -1.59 21.00
C PRO A 496 -12.25 -0.62 21.58
N ASP A 497 -11.93 0.68 21.72
CA ASP A 497 -12.88 1.68 22.23
C ASP A 497 -13.77 2.22 21.11
N TYR A 498 -14.90 1.54 20.91
CA TYR A 498 -15.93 1.91 19.94
C TYR A 498 -16.79 3.11 20.38
N VAL A 499 -16.51 3.77 21.52
CA VAL A 499 -17.20 5.01 21.90
C VAL A 499 -16.42 6.22 21.41
N TYR A 500 -15.12 6.24 21.70
CA TYR A 500 -14.23 7.35 21.35
C TYR A 500 -13.61 7.22 19.95
N ASN A 501 -13.38 5.99 19.47
CA ASN A 501 -12.66 5.74 18.22
C ASN A 501 -13.50 5.13 17.11
N GLU A 502 -14.79 4.92 17.31
CA GLU A 502 -15.67 4.59 16.17
C GLU A 502 -15.60 5.68 15.11
N VAL A 503 -15.63 5.23 13.86
CA VAL A 503 -15.65 6.05 12.65
C VAL A 503 -16.77 5.53 11.77
N ALA A 504 -17.55 6.43 11.16
CA ALA A 504 -18.69 6.03 10.34
C ALA A 504 -18.99 7.03 9.23
N ILE A 505 -19.60 6.55 8.15
CA ILE A 505 -20.01 7.39 7.01
C ILE A 505 -20.90 8.56 7.45
N ASP A 506 -21.71 8.36 8.50
CA ASP A 506 -22.56 9.41 9.07
C ASP A 506 -21.79 10.41 9.93
N TYR A 507 -20.66 9.99 10.54
CA TYR A 507 -19.77 10.88 11.30
C TYR A 507 -19.11 11.91 10.38
N ASN A 508 -18.68 11.47 9.20
CA ASN A 508 -18.07 12.34 8.22
C ASN A 508 -19.09 13.18 7.43
N ALA A 509 -20.36 12.77 7.36
CA ALA A 509 -21.32 13.32 6.40
C ALA A 509 -21.50 14.84 6.48
N ALA A 510 -21.84 15.35 7.67
CA ALA A 510 -21.97 16.79 7.86
C ALA A 510 -20.61 17.49 8.04
N PHE A 511 -19.60 16.75 8.53
CA PHE A 511 -18.22 17.23 8.66
C PHE A 511 -17.63 17.70 7.33
N VAL A 512 -17.81 16.93 6.24
CA VAL A 512 -17.35 17.34 4.90
C VAL A 512 -17.98 18.69 4.50
N GLY A 513 -19.30 18.82 4.67
CA GLY A 513 -20.03 20.06 4.38
C GLY A 513 -19.59 21.23 5.27
N ALA A 514 -19.32 20.97 6.55
CA ALA A 514 -18.83 21.98 7.49
C ALA A 514 -17.42 22.46 7.10
N CYS A 515 -16.50 21.56 6.73
CA CYS A 515 -15.19 21.94 6.21
C CYS A 515 -15.29 22.81 4.95
N ALA A 516 -16.20 22.47 4.03
CA ALA A 516 -16.43 23.26 2.83
C ALA A 516 -16.98 24.66 3.15
N GLY A 517 -17.97 24.75 4.03
CA GLY A 517 -18.53 26.04 4.47
C GLY A 517 -17.51 26.91 5.22
N LEU A 518 -16.70 26.32 6.10
CA LEU A 518 -15.63 27.03 6.81
C LEU A 518 -14.53 27.50 5.87
N TYR A 519 -14.18 26.69 4.86
CA TYR A 519 -13.27 27.11 3.81
C TYR A 519 -13.85 28.31 3.02
N HIS A 520 -15.11 28.21 2.63
CA HIS A 520 -15.82 29.25 1.87
C HIS A 520 -15.85 30.60 2.62
N TYR A 521 -16.15 30.59 3.92
CA TYR A 521 -16.26 31.84 4.70
C TYR A 521 -14.95 32.35 5.29
N TYR A 522 -13.97 31.47 5.56
CA TYR A 522 -12.75 31.82 6.30
C TYR A 522 -11.48 31.30 5.64
N GLY A 523 -11.48 30.04 5.22
CA GLY A 523 -10.25 29.34 4.78
C GLY A 523 -9.58 29.97 3.56
N GLU A 524 -10.33 30.49 2.60
CA GLU A 524 -9.75 31.16 1.42
C GLU A 524 -8.96 32.42 1.83
N GLU A 525 -9.52 33.27 2.69
CA GLU A 525 -8.84 34.47 3.20
C GLU A 525 -7.62 34.12 4.07
N LEU A 526 -7.72 33.04 4.84
CA LEU A 526 -6.63 32.51 5.67
C LEU A 526 -5.53 31.81 4.84
N GLY A 527 -5.73 31.64 3.53
CA GLY A 527 -4.75 30.98 2.65
C GLY A 527 -4.64 29.47 2.86
N HIS A 528 -5.68 28.83 3.40
CA HIS A 528 -5.75 27.38 3.57
C HIS A 528 -5.69 26.69 2.21
N LYS A 529 -4.91 25.61 2.11
CA LYS A 529 -4.69 24.86 0.85
C LYS A 529 -4.75 23.35 1.08
N PRO A 530 -5.20 22.59 0.08
CA PRO A 530 -5.08 21.13 0.11
C PRO A 530 -3.61 20.70 0.12
N ILE A 531 -3.38 19.44 0.44
CA ILE A 531 -2.09 18.77 0.28
C ILE A 531 -1.89 18.43 -1.20
N GLU A 532 -0.73 18.78 -1.75
CA GLU A 532 -0.35 18.39 -3.11
C GLU A 532 -0.01 16.90 -3.19
N ASN A 533 -0.38 16.23 -4.29
CA ASN A 533 -0.09 14.81 -4.54
C ASN A 533 -0.56 13.87 -3.42
N PHE A 534 -1.79 14.08 -2.95
CA PHE A 534 -2.42 13.27 -1.92
C PHE A 534 -3.34 12.21 -2.57
N PRO A 535 -3.43 10.98 -2.03
CA PRO A 535 -2.76 10.50 -0.83
C PRO A 535 -1.30 10.08 -1.11
N PRO A 536 -0.43 10.13 -0.10
CA PRO A 536 0.91 9.56 -0.24
C PRO A 536 0.81 8.04 -0.43
N LYS A 537 1.76 7.47 -1.16
CA LYS A 537 1.94 6.01 -1.18
C LYS A 537 2.39 5.52 0.19
N GLU A 538 1.86 4.38 0.60
CA GLU A 538 2.32 3.65 1.77
C GLU A 538 3.68 2.99 1.49
N GLU A 539 4.38 2.61 2.56
CA GLU A 539 5.67 1.92 2.42
C GLU A 539 5.48 0.54 1.80
N ASP A 540 6.39 0.15 0.89
CA ASP A 540 6.37 -1.18 0.28
C ASP A 540 6.47 -2.27 1.36
N VAL A 541 5.49 -3.18 1.38
CA VAL A 541 5.48 -4.32 2.29
C VAL A 541 6.03 -5.55 1.56
N GLU A 542 6.91 -6.29 2.22
CA GLU A 542 7.35 -7.60 1.72
C GLU A 542 6.19 -8.62 1.87
N GLU A 543 5.34 -8.70 0.84
CA GLU A 543 4.11 -9.49 0.87
C GLU A 543 4.35 -11.00 1.03
N PHE A 544 5.48 -11.51 0.54
CA PHE A 544 5.80 -12.92 0.55
C PHE A 544 7.19 -13.14 1.13
N LEU A 545 7.25 -13.94 2.20
CA LEU A 545 8.50 -14.36 2.81
C LEU A 545 8.38 -15.78 3.36
N LEU A 546 9.52 -16.33 3.74
CA LEU A 546 9.59 -17.68 4.30
C LEU A 546 10.58 -17.71 5.45
N GLU A 547 10.14 -18.33 6.55
CA GLU A 547 10.98 -18.68 7.68
C GLU A 547 11.09 -20.19 7.81
N ALA A 548 12.22 -20.67 8.32
CA ALA A 548 12.40 -22.08 8.60
C ALA A 548 13.21 -22.31 9.86
N LYS A 549 13.09 -23.51 10.43
CA LYS A 549 13.91 -24.00 11.54
C LYS A 549 14.17 -25.49 11.43
N VAL A 550 15.20 -25.94 12.13
CA VAL A 550 15.56 -27.36 12.31
C VAL A 550 14.94 -27.84 13.61
N GLU A 551 14.17 -28.91 13.52
CA GLU A 551 13.50 -29.54 14.66
C GLU A 551 14.35 -30.68 15.23
N GLN A 552 14.94 -31.47 14.34
CA GLN A 552 15.80 -32.59 14.69
C GLN A 552 16.79 -32.87 13.58
N GLU A 553 18.06 -33.09 13.93
CA GLU A 553 19.09 -33.44 12.96
C GLU A 553 20.08 -34.45 13.54
N ASN A 554 20.38 -35.49 12.77
CA ASN A 554 21.37 -36.52 13.10
C ASN A 554 21.86 -37.23 11.83
N LYS A 555 22.68 -38.28 11.97
CA LYS A 555 23.25 -39.02 10.84
C LYS A 555 22.26 -39.85 10.00
N GLU A 556 20.98 -39.84 10.36
CA GLU A 556 19.91 -40.57 9.66
C GLU A 556 18.84 -39.63 9.10
N ARG A 557 18.77 -38.37 9.57
CA ARG A 557 17.71 -37.45 9.15
C ARG A 557 18.01 -35.98 9.38
N THR A 558 17.33 -35.16 8.60
CA THR A 558 17.08 -33.74 8.88
C THR A 558 15.59 -33.48 8.86
N GLN A 559 15.05 -33.04 9.99
CA GLN A 559 13.66 -32.65 10.18
C GLN A 559 13.58 -31.13 10.31
N VAL A 560 12.76 -30.51 9.47
CA VAL A 560 12.62 -29.05 9.37
C VAL A 560 11.17 -28.65 9.41
N THR A 561 10.93 -27.44 9.89
CA THR A 561 9.63 -26.76 9.78
C THR A 561 9.81 -25.55 8.90
N ILE A 562 8.96 -25.41 7.88
CA ILE A 562 8.87 -24.25 7.00
C ILE A 562 7.60 -23.50 7.34
N LYS A 563 7.71 -22.18 7.49
CA LYS A 563 6.60 -21.25 7.62
C LYS A 563 6.59 -20.30 6.43
N VAL A 564 5.54 -20.37 5.62
CA VAL A 564 5.31 -19.44 4.51
C VAL A 564 4.38 -18.31 4.95
N TYR A 565 4.59 -17.12 4.39
CA TYR A 565 3.83 -15.92 4.71
C TYR A 565 3.16 -15.37 3.43
N ASN A 566 1.88 -15.02 3.55
CA ASN A 566 1.16 -14.11 2.67
C ASN A 566 0.71 -12.91 3.52
N ASP A 567 1.46 -11.83 3.43
CA ASP A 567 1.28 -10.56 4.13
C ASP A 567 0.77 -9.44 3.20
N THR A 568 0.20 -9.82 2.06
CA THR A 568 -0.43 -8.88 1.11
C THR A 568 -1.35 -7.89 1.82
N CYS A 569 -1.24 -6.61 1.49
CA CYS A 569 -2.07 -5.54 2.05
C CYS A 569 -2.33 -4.38 1.09
N HIS A 570 -1.85 -4.48 -0.15
CA HIS A 570 -2.03 -3.47 -1.19
C HIS A 570 -2.69 -4.04 -2.46
N PRO A 571 -3.94 -4.55 -2.39
CA PRO A 571 -4.78 -4.80 -1.21
C PRO A 571 -4.55 -6.20 -0.59
N PRO A 572 -5.08 -6.48 0.61
CA PRO A 572 -5.03 -7.83 1.18
C PRO A 572 -5.80 -8.83 0.32
N ARG A 573 -5.21 -10.00 0.05
CA ARG A 573 -5.82 -11.01 -0.81
C ARG A 573 -5.41 -12.43 -0.46
N PHE A 574 -6.34 -13.35 -0.65
CA PHE A 574 -6.00 -14.77 -0.67
C PHE A 574 -5.17 -15.12 -1.91
N VAL A 575 -4.20 -16.02 -1.76
CA VAL A 575 -3.46 -16.61 -2.88
C VAL A 575 -3.71 -18.12 -2.94
N THR A 576 -3.85 -18.66 -4.15
CA THR A 576 -4.15 -20.08 -4.36
C THR A 576 -3.06 -20.87 -5.04
N GLY A 577 -2.01 -20.23 -5.57
CA GLY A 577 -0.93 -20.89 -6.30
C GLY A 577 0.39 -20.98 -5.54
N MET A 578 0.37 -20.96 -4.20
CA MET A 578 1.60 -20.91 -3.40
C MET A 578 2.31 -22.27 -3.37
N MET A 579 3.63 -22.28 -3.55
CA MET A 579 4.47 -23.47 -3.46
C MET A 579 5.89 -23.12 -2.99
N THR A 580 6.58 -24.06 -2.36
CA THR A 580 7.98 -23.89 -1.95
C THR A 580 8.83 -25.11 -2.25
N ARG A 581 10.15 -24.93 -2.36
CA ARG A 581 11.11 -26.01 -2.61
C ARG A 581 12.22 -26.03 -1.57
N TYR A 582 12.49 -27.21 -1.03
CA TYR A 582 13.62 -27.45 -0.14
C TYR A 582 14.68 -28.31 -0.85
N PHE A 583 15.86 -27.73 -1.06
CA PHE A 583 16.98 -28.32 -1.77
C PHE A 583 17.98 -28.98 -0.82
N PHE A 584 18.37 -30.21 -1.15
CA PHE A 584 19.30 -31.03 -0.38
C PHE A 584 20.24 -31.81 -1.32
N ASN A 585 21.37 -32.27 -0.80
CA ASN A 585 22.39 -32.99 -1.56
C ASN A 585 22.57 -34.40 -1.00
N ILE A 586 22.76 -35.39 -1.89
CA ILE A 586 22.97 -36.79 -1.50
C ILE A 586 24.35 -37.33 -1.90
N SER A 587 25.32 -36.46 -2.20
CA SER A 587 26.65 -36.85 -2.66
C SER A 587 27.35 -37.85 -1.73
N GLU A 588 27.21 -37.67 -0.42
CA GLU A 588 27.74 -38.56 0.60
C GLU A 588 27.05 -39.94 0.61
N LEU A 589 25.77 -40.00 0.24
CA LEU A 589 25.05 -41.27 0.06
C LEU A 589 25.54 -41.97 -1.21
N LEU A 590 25.72 -41.22 -2.30
CA LEU A 590 26.26 -41.74 -3.55
C LEU A 590 27.67 -42.31 -3.35
N ASP A 591 28.53 -41.62 -2.59
CA ASP A 591 29.87 -42.09 -2.23
C ASP A 591 29.85 -43.37 -1.38
N ALA A 592 28.79 -43.55 -0.57
CA ALA A 592 28.53 -44.78 0.18
C ALA A 592 27.86 -45.90 -0.64
N GLY A 593 27.61 -45.68 -1.93
CA GLY A 593 26.95 -46.63 -2.83
C GLY A 593 25.43 -46.72 -2.66
N GLN A 594 24.82 -45.75 -1.96
CA GLN A 594 23.38 -45.57 -1.85
C GLN A 594 22.86 -44.70 -3.00
N THR A 595 21.53 -44.61 -3.13
CA THR A 595 20.84 -43.83 -4.17
C THR A 595 19.69 -43.03 -3.57
N ILE A 596 19.00 -42.22 -4.38
CA ILE A 596 17.80 -41.51 -3.93
C ILE A 596 16.68 -42.46 -3.45
N ASP A 597 16.66 -43.72 -3.90
CA ASP A 597 15.68 -44.71 -3.46
C ASP A 597 15.90 -45.14 -1.99
N ASP A 598 17.07 -44.82 -1.41
CA ASP A 598 17.38 -45.05 0.00
C ASP A 598 16.92 -43.88 0.91
N MET A 599 16.35 -42.82 0.32
CA MET A 599 15.79 -41.66 1.02
C MET A 599 14.26 -41.70 1.04
N THR A 600 13.68 -41.38 2.19
CA THR A 600 12.24 -41.13 2.33
C THR A 600 11.98 -39.70 2.78
N VAL A 601 10.84 -39.17 2.37
CA VAL A 601 10.34 -37.87 2.83
C VAL A 601 9.09 -38.14 3.66
N GLU A 602 9.12 -37.72 4.92
CA GLU A 602 8.04 -37.95 5.88
C GLU A 602 7.46 -36.61 6.33
N VAL A 603 6.17 -36.36 6.08
CA VAL A 603 5.47 -35.18 6.62
C VAL A 603 4.95 -35.52 8.01
N TYR A 604 5.31 -34.71 9.00
CA TYR A 604 4.94 -34.88 10.41
C TYR A 604 3.77 -33.99 10.81
N TYR A 605 3.67 -32.80 10.20
CA TYR A 605 2.61 -31.84 10.46
C TYR A 605 2.41 -30.93 9.25
N ASP A 606 1.16 -30.59 8.97
CA ASP A 606 0.75 -29.58 7.99
C ASP A 606 -0.42 -28.80 8.59
N GLU A 607 -0.18 -27.52 8.87
CA GLU A 607 -1.21 -26.64 9.43
C GLU A 607 -2.43 -26.54 8.51
N ASN A 608 -2.23 -26.62 7.19
CA ASN A 608 -3.31 -26.53 6.22
C ASN A 608 -4.21 -27.78 6.24
N GLU A 609 -3.68 -28.95 6.58
CA GLU A 609 -4.48 -30.17 6.78
C GLU A 609 -5.39 -30.06 8.01
N ALA A 610 -4.88 -29.45 9.09
CA ALA A 610 -5.59 -29.34 10.35
C ALA A 610 -6.62 -28.20 10.37
N SER A 611 -6.39 -27.12 9.61
CA SER A 611 -7.12 -25.86 9.75
C SER A 611 -7.84 -25.38 8.50
N TYR A 612 -7.57 -25.94 7.32
CA TYR A 612 -8.05 -25.40 6.03
C TYR A 612 -8.35 -26.51 5.02
N ASP A 613 -8.35 -26.15 3.73
CA ASP A 613 -8.90 -26.88 2.58
C ASP A 613 -8.19 -28.23 2.30
N GLY A 614 -7.23 -28.67 3.12
CA GLY A 614 -6.54 -29.97 3.06
C GLY A 614 -5.02 -29.84 2.94
N PRO A 615 -4.25 -30.96 3.00
CA PRO A 615 -2.78 -30.90 3.04
C PRO A 615 -2.18 -30.35 1.74
N ALA A 616 -0.95 -29.85 1.86
CA ALA A 616 -0.03 -29.58 0.77
C ALA A 616 0.24 -30.86 -0.02
N THR A 617 0.38 -30.71 -1.33
CA THR A 617 0.86 -31.80 -2.18
C THR A 617 2.37 -31.87 -2.10
N LEU A 618 2.91 -32.91 -1.46
CA LEU A 618 4.32 -33.22 -1.49
C LEU A 618 4.70 -33.85 -2.84
N ARG A 619 5.71 -33.28 -3.52
CA ARG A 619 6.31 -33.85 -4.72
C ARG A 619 7.81 -34.05 -4.53
N GLY A 620 8.32 -35.15 -5.07
CA GLY A 620 9.73 -35.51 -5.04
C GLY A 620 10.07 -36.65 -4.08
N PRO A 621 11.37 -36.88 -3.81
CA PRO A 621 12.50 -36.07 -4.25
C PRO A 621 12.64 -35.95 -5.78
N VAL A 622 12.80 -34.73 -6.28
CA VAL A 622 13.02 -34.44 -7.71
C VAL A 622 14.49 -34.12 -7.93
N LYS A 623 15.11 -34.81 -8.90
CA LYS A 623 16.51 -34.58 -9.24
C LYS A 623 16.70 -33.18 -9.82
N TYR A 624 17.53 -32.37 -9.17
CA TYR A 624 17.81 -31.00 -9.61
C TYR A 624 18.99 -30.96 -10.60
N ASP A 625 20.05 -31.70 -10.28
CA ASP A 625 21.23 -31.80 -11.11
C ASP A 625 21.94 -33.16 -10.97
N ASN A 626 23.12 -33.32 -11.58
CA ASN A 626 23.84 -34.59 -11.56
C ASN A 626 24.99 -34.66 -10.55
N SER A 627 25.18 -33.61 -9.74
CA SER A 627 26.13 -33.61 -8.62
C SER A 627 25.57 -34.24 -7.35
N GLY A 628 24.29 -34.59 -7.35
CA GLY A 628 23.60 -35.16 -6.20
C GLY A 628 22.60 -34.21 -5.57
N THR A 629 22.33 -33.04 -6.14
CA THR A 629 21.30 -32.13 -5.63
C THR A 629 19.89 -32.58 -6.06
N TYR A 630 18.99 -32.64 -5.09
CA TYR A 630 17.57 -32.91 -5.22
C TYR A 630 16.77 -31.82 -4.52
N TYR A 631 15.46 -31.78 -4.76
CA TYR A 631 14.55 -31.00 -3.94
C TYR A 631 13.27 -31.76 -3.65
N VAL A 632 12.62 -31.40 -2.56
CA VAL A 632 11.19 -31.67 -2.34
C VAL A 632 10.41 -30.39 -2.60
N GLU A 633 9.23 -30.55 -3.17
CA GLU A 633 8.31 -29.45 -3.45
C GLU A 633 7.04 -29.63 -2.61
N LEU A 634 6.67 -28.57 -1.91
CA LEU A 634 5.47 -28.49 -1.08
C LEU A 634 4.54 -27.52 -1.79
N ASP A 635 3.46 -28.06 -2.35
CA ASP A 635 2.59 -27.35 -3.28
C ASP A 635 1.18 -27.19 -2.67
N TRP A 636 0.80 -25.95 -2.39
CA TRP A 636 -0.54 -25.57 -1.94
C TRP A 636 -1.42 -25.07 -3.09
N THR A 637 -1.09 -25.38 -4.35
CA THR A 637 -1.92 -25.01 -5.50
C THR A 637 -3.36 -25.51 -5.32
N GLY A 638 -4.32 -24.59 -5.43
CA GLY A 638 -5.74 -24.84 -5.18
C GLY A 638 -6.15 -24.74 -3.70
N ARG A 639 -5.25 -24.32 -2.80
CA ARG A 639 -5.53 -24.02 -1.38
C ARG A 639 -5.45 -22.52 -1.14
N THR A 640 -6.35 -22.01 -0.32
CA THR A 640 -6.49 -20.57 -0.10
C THR A 640 -5.60 -20.14 1.08
N ILE A 641 -4.56 -19.34 0.82
CA ILE A 641 -3.61 -18.90 1.83
C ILE A 641 -3.67 -17.38 2.02
N TYR A 642 -3.82 -16.96 3.28
CA TYR A 642 -3.56 -15.61 3.79
C TYR A 642 -3.01 -15.73 5.22
N GLY A 643 -2.09 -14.83 5.60
CA GLY A 643 -1.32 -14.95 6.83
C GLY A 643 -0.23 -16.03 6.72
N THR A 644 -0.04 -16.83 7.76
CA THR A 644 1.04 -17.83 7.82
C THR A 644 0.54 -19.26 7.62
N ARG A 645 1.38 -20.14 7.05
CA ARG A 645 1.16 -21.59 7.07
C ARG A 645 2.45 -22.33 7.41
N GLU A 646 2.38 -23.24 8.38
CA GLU A 646 3.49 -24.12 8.77
C GLU A 646 3.36 -25.53 8.19
N ILE A 647 4.50 -26.09 7.77
CA ILE A 647 4.63 -27.49 7.38
C ILE A 647 5.94 -28.07 7.91
N GLN A 648 5.85 -29.25 8.52
CA GLN A 648 6.98 -29.97 9.10
C GLN A 648 7.19 -31.28 8.36
N PHE A 649 8.41 -31.51 7.88
CA PHE A 649 8.79 -32.75 7.23
C PHE A 649 10.22 -33.16 7.59
N ALA A 650 10.55 -34.43 7.34
CA ALA A 650 11.90 -34.94 7.48
C ALA A 650 12.38 -35.60 6.20
N LEU A 651 13.65 -35.38 5.88
CA LEU A 651 14.45 -36.17 4.96
C LEU A 651 15.09 -37.30 5.80
N VAL A 652 14.80 -38.56 5.47
CA VAL A 652 15.27 -39.72 6.25
C VAL A 652 16.05 -40.67 5.34
N SER A 653 17.31 -40.91 5.67
CA SER A 653 18.17 -41.87 4.98
C SER A 653 18.08 -43.25 5.62
N SER A 654 17.98 -44.29 4.78
CA SER A 654 18.22 -45.67 5.19
C SER A 654 19.69 -45.88 5.52
N GLN A 655 19.98 -46.91 6.31
CA GLN A 655 21.35 -47.38 6.54
C GLN A 655 21.88 -48.09 5.29
N ASP A 656 23.19 -47.99 5.06
CA ASP A 656 23.86 -48.75 4.00
C ASP A 656 23.85 -50.27 4.29
N SER A 657 24.35 -51.06 3.33
CA SER A 657 24.48 -52.52 3.46
C SER A 657 25.35 -53.00 4.64
N ASN A 658 26.13 -52.11 5.26
CA ASN A 658 26.96 -52.35 6.43
C ASN A 658 26.35 -51.79 7.73
N TYR A 659 25.09 -51.35 7.71
CA TYR A 659 24.38 -50.73 8.83
C TYR A 659 24.95 -49.37 9.28
N ASN A 660 25.62 -48.64 8.39
CA ASN A 660 26.08 -47.28 8.68
C ASN A 660 25.05 -46.23 8.21
N SER A 661 24.96 -45.14 8.98
CA SER A 661 24.15 -43.97 8.63
C SER A 661 25.06 -42.89 8.04
N ASN A 662 24.81 -42.54 6.78
CA ASN A 662 25.71 -41.72 5.96
C ASN A 662 25.17 -40.30 5.67
N TRP A 663 23.96 -39.96 6.10
CA TRP A 663 23.36 -38.65 5.87
C TRP A 663 24.22 -37.51 6.43
N ASN A 664 24.47 -36.48 5.62
CA ASN A 664 25.21 -35.29 6.02
C ASN A 664 24.50 -34.02 5.53
N PRO A 665 23.82 -33.28 6.40
CA PRO A 665 23.06 -32.10 5.99
C PRO A 665 23.89 -30.83 5.80
N GLU A 666 25.19 -30.85 6.10
CA GLU A 666 26.06 -29.66 6.00
C GLU A 666 26.26 -29.17 4.56
N ASN A 667 25.97 -30.00 3.55
CA ASN A 667 26.04 -29.64 2.13
C ASN A 667 24.64 -29.35 1.51
N ASP A 668 23.58 -29.35 2.33
CA ASP A 668 22.22 -29.05 1.88
C ASP A 668 22.03 -27.55 1.74
N TYR A 669 21.73 -27.10 0.52
CA TYR A 669 21.55 -25.67 0.22
C TYR A 669 20.46 -25.02 1.09
N SER A 670 19.30 -25.66 1.21
CA SER A 670 18.17 -25.09 1.97
C SER A 670 18.33 -25.21 3.48
N ARG A 671 19.27 -26.04 3.95
CA ARG A 671 19.61 -26.18 5.37
C ARG A 671 20.56 -25.08 5.84
N GLU A 672 21.34 -24.51 4.94
CA GLU A 672 22.39 -23.53 5.25
C GLU A 672 21.86 -22.39 6.14
N GLY A 673 22.52 -22.18 7.28
CA GLY A 673 22.17 -21.12 8.23
C GLY A 673 21.02 -21.45 9.19
N LEU A 674 20.27 -22.53 8.99
CA LEU A 674 19.15 -22.91 9.86
C LEU A 674 19.60 -23.41 11.25
N GLY A 675 18.79 -23.16 12.28
CA GLY A 675 18.99 -23.60 13.67
C GLY A 675 17.66 -23.94 14.34
N GLU A 676 17.61 -23.99 15.68
CA GLU A 676 16.38 -24.36 16.42
C GLU A 676 15.28 -23.28 16.41
N GLU A 677 15.65 -22.03 16.11
CA GLU A 677 14.73 -20.88 16.04
C GLU A 677 14.28 -20.60 14.61
N TYR A 678 13.08 -20.02 14.44
CA TYR A 678 12.65 -19.52 13.14
C TYR A 678 13.59 -18.43 12.64
N ILE A 679 14.03 -18.57 11.40
CA ILE A 679 14.80 -17.55 10.70
C ILE A 679 14.30 -17.41 9.27
N LYS A 680 14.12 -16.15 8.88
CA LYS A 680 13.88 -15.78 7.49
C LYS A 680 15.07 -16.20 6.64
N THR A 681 14.84 -17.05 5.63
CA THR A 681 15.91 -17.60 4.78
C THR A 681 15.58 -17.48 3.31
N ASP A 682 16.51 -16.97 2.51
CA ASP A 682 16.36 -16.91 1.06
C ASP A 682 16.78 -18.23 0.38
N LYS A 683 17.22 -19.25 1.14
CA LYS A 683 17.67 -20.55 0.61
C LYS A 683 16.54 -21.55 0.36
N ILE A 684 15.31 -21.15 0.64
CA ILE A 684 14.10 -21.92 0.37
C ILE A 684 13.18 -20.99 -0.45
N PRO A 685 13.16 -21.15 -1.79
CA PRO A 685 12.39 -20.24 -2.64
C PRO A 685 10.89 -20.52 -2.53
N LEU A 686 10.13 -19.43 -2.48
CA LEU A 686 8.67 -19.41 -2.50
C LEU A 686 8.20 -18.94 -3.88
N TYR A 687 7.16 -19.56 -4.39
CA TYR A 687 6.54 -19.23 -5.66
C TYR A 687 5.05 -19.04 -5.48
N VAL A 688 4.47 -18.18 -6.31
CA VAL A 688 3.02 -18.01 -6.47
C VAL A 688 2.73 -18.14 -7.96
N ASP A 689 1.83 -19.05 -8.32
CA ASP A 689 1.44 -19.33 -9.71
C ASP A 689 2.63 -19.67 -10.63
N GLY A 690 3.67 -20.29 -10.05
CA GLY A 690 4.89 -20.69 -10.74
C GLY A 690 5.94 -19.58 -10.89
N GLU A 691 5.63 -18.34 -10.50
CA GLU A 691 6.59 -17.25 -10.44
C GLU A 691 7.25 -17.19 -9.07
N ARG A 692 8.58 -17.05 -9.03
CA ARG A 692 9.32 -16.98 -7.75
C ARG A 692 9.12 -15.61 -7.14
N VAL A 693 8.48 -15.56 -5.97
CA VAL A 693 8.18 -14.33 -5.24
C VAL A 693 9.15 -14.06 -4.09
N PHE A 694 9.86 -15.09 -3.61
CA PHE A 694 10.85 -14.96 -2.55
C PHE A 694 11.94 -16.03 -2.67
N GLY A 695 13.13 -15.75 -2.13
CA GLY A 695 14.25 -16.68 -2.08
C GLY A 695 14.91 -17.01 -3.43
N ASN A 696 15.86 -17.92 -3.38
CA ASN A 696 16.81 -18.26 -4.43
C ASN A 696 16.93 -19.78 -4.56
N GLU A 697 17.00 -20.29 -5.79
CA GLU A 697 17.38 -21.68 -6.07
C GLU A 697 18.92 -21.84 -6.08
N PRO A 698 19.48 -23.01 -5.72
CA PRO A 698 20.90 -23.28 -5.89
C PRO A 698 21.30 -23.25 -7.37
N LEU A 699 22.58 -22.96 -7.66
CA LEU A 699 23.10 -23.10 -9.02
C LEU A 699 23.11 -24.57 -9.45
N LYS A 700 22.63 -24.89 -10.66
CA LYS A 700 22.67 -26.26 -11.20
C LYS A 700 24.07 -26.68 -11.57
N VAL A 701 24.49 -27.85 -11.08
CA VAL A 701 25.75 -28.49 -11.50
C VAL A 701 25.49 -29.44 -12.67
N ILE A 702 25.78 -28.99 -13.89
CA ILE A 702 25.65 -29.81 -15.11
C ILE A 702 26.81 -30.82 -15.16
N PRO A 703 26.56 -32.14 -15.40
CA PRO A 703 27.63 -33.11 -15.52
C PRO A 703 28.36 -32.88 -16.84
N SER A 704 29.63 -32.51 -16.75
CA SER A 704 30.56 -32.62 -17.87
C SER A 704 30.96 -34.09 -18.05
N PRO A 705 31.09 -34.65 -19.26
CA PRO A 705 31.57 -36.03 -19.46
C PRO A 705 32.92 -36.18 -18.77
N THR A 706 33.10 -37.19 -17.90
CA THR A 706 34.30 -37.37 -17.06
C THR A 706 35.59 -37.14 -17.84
N PRO A 707 36.31 -36.02 -17.59
CA PRO A 707 37.73 -35.93 -17.85
C PRO A 707 38.46 -36.30 -16.58
N THR A 708 39.56 -37.03 -16.70
CA THR A 708 40.52 -37.21 -15.60
C THR A 708 40.91 -35.83 -15.06
N LEU A 709 40.85 -35.66 -13.73
CA LEU A 709 41.06 -34.43 -12.94
C LEU A 709 42.16 -33.48 -13.42
N ASP A 710 41.86 -32.18 -13.43
CA ASP A 710 42.56 -31.22 -12.55
C ASP A 710 41.57 -30.11 -12.10
N PRO A 711 41.50 -29.75 -10.80
CA PRO A 711 40.55 -28.83 -10.22
C PRO A 711 41.10 -27.40 -10.26
N ASN A 712 40.39 -26.46 -10.88
CA ASN A 712 40.33 -25.03 -10.49
C ASN A 712 39.75 -24.13 -11.59
N ILE A 713 38.55 -24.40 -12.12
CA ILE A 713 37.81 -23.32 -12.81
C ILE A 713 36.32 -23.38 -12.47
N THR A 714 35.91 -22.40 -11.66
CA THR A 714 34.53 -21.94 -11.42
C THR A 714 34.43 -20.46 -11.87
N PRO A 715 33.25 -19.84 -11.86
CA PRO A 715 32.47 -19.33 -12.99
C PRO A 715 32.75 -17.85 -13.35
N SER A 716 32.09 -17.33 -14.40
CA SER A 716 32.10 -15.89 -14.75
C SER A 716 30.69 -15.45 -15.19
N PRO A 717 30.35 -14.15 -15.09
CA PRO A 717 29.17 -13.69 -14.37
C PRO A 717 28.15 -12.97 -15.28
N THR A 718 27.01 -12.67 -14.66
CA THR A 718 26.03 -11.61 -14.94
C THR A 718 26.70 -10.31 -15.44
N PRO A 719 26.05 -9.46 -16.28
CA PRO A 719 26.61 -8.16 -16.65
C PRO A 719 26.58 -7.30 -15.40
N GLU A 720 27.77 -7.22 -14.85
CA GLU A 720 28.14 -6.54 -13.65
C GLU A 720 28.51 -5.11 -14.05
N GLU A 721 28.19 -4.12 -13.22
CA GLU A 721 28.74 -2.76 -13.32
C GLU A 721 30.21 -2.84 -13.74
N THR A 722 30.62 -2.03 -14.72
CA THR A 722 31.98 -1.99 -15.25
C THR A 722 32.99 -2.09 -14.10
N PRO A 723 33.88 -3.10 -14.06
CA PRO A 723 34.82 -3.28 -12.96
C PRO A 723 35.60 -1.98 -12.75
N SER A 724 35.49 -1.39 -11.56
CA SER A 724 36.16 -0.14 -11.22
C SER A 724 37.40 -0.46 -10.42
N LEU A 725 38.57 -0.25 -11.02
CA LEU A 725 39.87 -0.38 -10.37
C LEU A 725 40.53 1.00 -10.23
N GLU A 726 41.50 1.11 -9.34
CA GLU A 726 42.41 2.26 -9.24
C GLU A 726 43.84 1.73 -9.08
N VAL A 727 44.77 2.26 -9.88
CA VAL A 727 46.21 1.92 -9.75
C VAL A 727 46.96 3.11 -9.19
N SER A 728 47.45 2.96 -7.96
CA SER A 728 48.38 3.92 -7.37
C SER A 728 49.82 3.49 -7.64
N TYR A 729 50.67 4.45 -8.00
CA TYR A 729 52.09 4.30 -8.31
C TYR A 729 52.93 5.05 -7.27
N LYS A 730 54.10 4.50 -6.96
CA LYS A 730 55.14 5.15 -6.15
C LYS A 730 56.49 4.93 -6.82
N VAL A 731 57.21 6.00 -7.14
CA VAL A 731 58.53 5.91 -7.78
C VAL A 731 59.56 5.33 -6.79
N GLY A 732 60.39 4.38 -7.26
CA GLY A 732 61.47 3.79 -6.46
C GLY A 732 62.72 4.67 -6.47
N ASP A 733 63.14 5.10 -7.66
CA ASP A 733 64.22 6.08 -7.86
C ASP A 733 63.73 7.25 -8.73
N ALA A 734 63.83 8.47 -8.20
CA ALA A 734 63.36 9.69 -8.86
C ALA A 734 64.41 10.28 -9.82
N GLU A 735 65.59 9.67 -9.97
CA GLU A 735 66.50 9.98 -11.07
C GLU A 735 65.93 9.44 -12.38
N SER A 736 65.94 10.24 -13.46
CA SER A 736 65.43 9.80 -14.76
C SER A 736 66.35 8.82 -15.48
N ALA A 737 67.62 8.71 -15.07
CA ALA A 737 68.61 7.86 -15.71
C ALA A 737 69.15 6.80 -14.73
N THR A 738 68.47 5.65 -14.63
CA THR A 738 68.76 4.60 -13.64
C THR A 738 69.13 3.29 -14.32
N LYS A 739 69.78 2.36 -13.60
CA LYS A 739 70.16 1.05 -14.17
C LYS A 739 68.97 0.10 -14.33
N ASP A 740 67.87 0.42 -13.66
CA ASP A 740 66.63 -0.33 -13.58
C ASP A 740 65.45 0.65 -13.46
N ILE A 741 64.35 0.36 -14.14
CA ILE A 741 63.08 1.06 -13.88
C ILE A 741 62.53 0.46 -12.59
N TRP A 742 62.51 1.22 -11.50
CA TRP A 742 62.08 0.74 -10.19
C TRP A 742 60.88 1.53 -9.67
N ALA A 743 59.79 0.82 -9.35
CA ALA A 743 58.58 1.43 -8.80
C ALA A 743 57.76 0.45 -7.96
N SER A 744 56.81 0.99 -7.20
CA SER A 744 55.79 0.23 -6.50
C SER A 744 54.39 0.54 -7.03
N ILE A 745 53.49 -0.44 -7.06
CA ILE A 745 52.07 -0.25 -7.34
C ILE A 745 51.16 -0.80 -6.23
N ARG A 746 49.94 -0.27 -6.19
CA ARG A 746 48.78 -0.80 -5.46
C ARG A 746 47.59 -0.81 -6.38
N ILE A 747 46.88 -1.93 -6.42
CA ILE A 747 45.63 -2.05 -7.16
C ILE A 747 44.50 -2.09 -6.14
N LYS A 748 43.57 -1.15 -6.24
CA LYS A 748 42.40 -1.05 -5.35
C LYS A 748 41.14 -1.36 -6.14
N ASN A 749 40.27 -2.17 -5.56
CA ASN A 749 38.92 -2.35 -6.07
C ASN A 749 38.04 -1.21 -5.57
N THR A 750 37.66 -0.31 -6.47
CA THR A 750 36.77 0.83 -6.16
C THR A 750 35.30 0.52 -6.46
N GLY A 751 35.00 -0.65 -7.02
CA GLY A 751 33.65 -1.15 -7.27
C GLY A 751 33.00 -1.81 -6.03
N LYS A 752 31.73 -2.20 -6.20
CA LYS A 752 30.90 -2.82 -5.14
C LYS A 752 31.00 -4.34 -5.08
N LYS A 753 31.68 -4.99 -6.04
CA LYS A 753 31.78 -6.44 -6.15
C LYS A 753 33.24 -6.92 -6.12
N PRO A 754 33.52 -8.10 -5.54
CA PRO A 754 34.88 -8.64 -5.49
C PRO A 754 35.45 -8.88 -6.89
N VAL A 755 36.74 -8.58 -7.10
CA VAL A 755 37.45 -8.81 -8.37
C VAL A 755 38.46 -9.94 -8.17
N ASP A 756 38.38 -10.98 -8.99
CA ASP A 756 39.36 -12.06 -9.04
C ASP A 756 40.69 -11.56 -9.63
N LEU A 757 41.78 -11.63 -8.85
CA LEU A 757 43.08 -11.09 -9.25
C LEU A 757 43.69 -11.83 -10.45
N ALA A 758 43.36 -13.11 -10.66
CA ALA A 758 43.86 -13.88 -11.81
C ALA A 758 43.43 -13.25 -13.15
N LYS A 759 42.28 -12.55 -13.13
CA LYS A 759 41.68 -11.85 -14.28
C LYS A 759 42.17 -10.41 -14.44
N VAL A 760 42.99 -9.91 -13.51
CA VAL A 760 43.53 -8.55 -13.51
C VAL A 760 44.87 -8.50 -14.23
N LYS A 761 45.02 -7.56 -15.16
CA LYS A 761 46.30 -7.20 -15.79
C LYS A 761 46.54 -5.70 -15.67
N VAL A 762 47.72 -5.30 -15.23
CA VAL A 762 48.14 -3.89 -15.14
C VAL A 762 49.31 -3.67 -16.08
N ARG A 763 49.26 -2.62 -16.90
CA ARG A 763 50.33 -2.28 -17.85
C ARG A 763 51.05 -1.02 -17.44
N TYR A 764 52.38 -1.11 -17.38
CA TYR A 764 53.31 0.00 -17.30
C TYR A 764 53.88 0.25 -18.69
N TRP A 765 53.55 1.38 -19.31
CA TRP A 765 53.91 1.76 -20.67
C TRP A 765 55.18 2.61 -20.66
N TYR A 766 56.18 2.23 -21.45
CA TYR A 766 57.53 2.78 -21.35
C TYR A 766 58.29 2.65 -22.67
N THR A 767 59.40 3.36 -22.81
CA THR A 767 60.28 3.26 -23.97
C THR A 767 61.45 2.33 -23.66
N LYS A 768 61.67 1.36 -24.55
CA LYS A 768 62.70 0.34 -24.43
C LYS A 768 64.05 0.93 -24.88
N ASP A 769 64.73 1.62 -23.96
CA ASP A 769 66.03 2.28 -24.22
C ASP A 769 67.21 1.36 -24.60
N SER A 770 66.98 0.06 -24.79
CA SER A 770 67.99 -0.88 -25.30
C SER A 770 67.37 -2.06 -26.05
N ALA A 771 68.09 -2.60 -27.02
CA ALA A 771 67.70 -3.82 -27.74
C ALA A 771 68.02 -5.12 -26.97
N THR A 772 68.61 -5.06 -25.78
CA THR A 772 68.85 -6.23 -24.92
C THR A 772 67.54 -6.79 -24.33
N SER A 773 67.57 -8.08 -24.01
CA SER A 773 66.46 -8.73 -23.29
C SER A 773 66.30 -8.13 -21.90
N GLN A 774 65.07 -7.81 -21.54
CA GLN A 774 64.70 -7.24 -20.24
C GLN A 774 64.17 -8.36 -19.34
N GLU A 775 64.40 -8.22 -18.05
CA GLU A 775 63.93 -9.14 -17.02
C GLU A 775 63.08 -8.37 -16.00
N PHE A 776 61.97 -8.97 -15.60
CA PHE A 776 61.11 -8.47 -14.54
C PHE A 776 61.57 -9.06 -13.21
N MET A 777 61.77 -8.20 -12.21
CA MET A 777 61.95 -8.62 -10.82
C MET A 777 60.82 -8.08 -9.97
N CYS A 778 60.15 -8.94 -9.21
CA CYS A 778 59.28 -8.52 -8.11
C CYS A 778 60.12 -8.57 -6.83
N ASP A 779 60.43 -7.41 -6.24
CA ASP A 779 61.26 -7.34 -5.03
C ASP A 779 60.47 -7.55 -3.73
N TYR A 780 59.16 -7.32 -3.81
CA TYR A 780 58.24 -7.48 -2.70
C TYR A 780 56.81 -7.45 -3.22
N ALA A 781 55.96 -8.37 -2.76
CA ALA A 781 54.51 -8.25 -2.89
C ALA A 781 53.85 -8.73 -1.60
N HIS A 782 52.86 -7.98 -1.10
CA HIS A 782 52.17 -8.35 0.14
C HIS A 782 51.48 -9.73 0.06
N MET A 783 51.06 -10.11 -1.15
CA MET A 783 50.43 -11.41 -1.46
C MET A 783 51.42 -12.56 -1.68
N GLY A 784 52.74 -12.29 -1.71
CA GLY A 784 53.76 -13.25 -2.13
C GLY A 784 54.28 -12.90 -3.54
N GLU A 785 55.60 -12.87 -3.71
CA GLU A 785 56.26 -12.53 -4.97
C GLU A 785 55.98 -13.60 -6.05
N GLU A 786 55.81 -14.85 -5.63
CA GLU A 786 55.52 -16.00 -6.47
C GLU A 786 54.14 -15.94 -7.15
N LEU A 787 53.22 -15.11 -6.65
CA LEU A 787 51.87 -14.94 -7.20
C LEU A 787 51.80 -13.83 -8.25
N VAL A 788 52.87 -13.05 -8.42
CA VAL A 788 52.96 -11.98 -9.42
C VAL A 788 53.60 -12.52 -10.70
N THR A 789 52.90 -12.36 -11.82
CA THR A 789 53.36 -12.76 -13.16
C THR A 789 53.68 -11.53 -13.99
N SER A 790 54.54 -11.70 -15.00
CA SER A 790 54.90 -10.60 -15.89
C SER A 790 55.02 -11.04 -17.35
N LYS A 791 54.81 -10.08 -18.25
CA LYS A 791 55.05 -10.23 -19.69
C LYS A 791 55.47 -8.89 -20.28
N PHE A 792 56.56 -8.88 -21.05
CA PHE A 792 56.93 -7.72 -21.87
C PHE A 792 56.29 -7.81 -23.25
N VAL A 793 55.74 -6.71 -23.75
CA VAL A 793 55.09 -6.64 -25.06
C VAL A 793 55.56 -5.41 -25.82
N ASP A 794 56.13 -5.62 -27.01
CA ASP A 794 56.48 -4.54 -27.93
C ASP A 794 55.20 -4.04 -28.64
N LEU A 795 55.05 -2.73 -28.78
CA LEU A 795 53.94 -2.13 -29.52
C LEU A 795 54.15 -2.31 -31.04
N GLU A 796 53.13 -2.77 -31.75
CA GLU A 796 53.18 -2.88 -33.22
C GLU A 796 53.41 -1.51 -33.89
N THR A 797 52.84 -0.46 -33.29
CA THR A 797 53.07 0.94 -33.69
C THR A 797 53.50 1.74 -32.46
N PRO A 798 54.82 2.00 -32.28
CA PRO A 798 55.32 2.84 -31.20
C PRO A 798 54.71 4.24 -31.22
N VAL A 799 54.46 4.79 -30.03
CA VAL A 799 53.91 6.14 -29.81
C VAL A 799 54.89 6.99 -29.01
N GLU A 800 54.59 8.28 -28.88
CA GLU A 800 55.41 9.17 -28.06
C GLU A 800 55.43 8.67 -26.60
N ASN A 801 56.63 8.45 -26.08
CA ASN A 801 56.92 7.94 -24.74
C ASN A 801 56.50 6.49 -24.43
N ALA A 802 56.15 5.69 -25.44
CA ALA A 802 56.01 4.24 -25.27
C ALA A 802 56.22 3.47 -26.58
N ASP A 803 57.16 2.54 -26.58
CA ASP A 803 57.30 1.50 -27.62
C ASP A 803 57.12 0.08 -27.07
N ASN A 804 57.00 -0.05 -25.74
CA ASN A 804 56.83 -1.31 -25.03
C ASN A 804 55.91 -1.11 -23.81
N TYR A 805 55.36 -2.21 -23.29
CA TYR A 805 54.81 -2.24 -21.95
C TYR A 805 55.17 -3.51 -21.18
N LEU A 806 55.32 -3.35 -19.87
CA LEU A 806 55.34 -4.44 -18.90
C LEU A 806 53.90 -4.69 -18.45
N GLU A 807 53.38 -5.88 -18.72
CA GLU A 807 52.12 -6.37 -18.18
C GLU A 807 52.39 -7.16 -16.89
N ILE A 808 51.87 -6.66 -15.78
CA ILE A 808 51.88 -7.31 -14.47
C ILE A 808 50.53 -7.99 -14.29
N GLY A 809 50.53 -9.28 -13.99
CA GLY A 809 49.32 -10.05 -13.70
C GLY A 809 49.50 -10.94 -12.48
N PHE A 810 48.52 -11.80 -12.22
CA PHE A 810 48.52 -12.68 -11.06
C PHE A 810 48.22 -14.13 -11.44
N THR A 811 48.69 -15.09 -10.64
CA THR A 811 48.35 -16.51 -10.77
C THR A 811 46.93 -16.79 -10.26
N ASP A 812 46.38 -17.97 -10.58
CA ASP A 812 45.04 -18.39 -10.13
C ASP A 812 44.93 -18.48 -8.59
N ASP A 813 46.06 -18.63 -7.89
CA ASP A 813 46.14 -18.71 -6.43
C ASP A 813 46.25 -17.33 -5.74
N ALA A 814 46.27 -16.22 -6.49
CA ALA A 814 46.40 -14.86 -5.93
C ALA A 814 45.17 -14.37 -5.17
N GLY A 815 44.03 -15.06 -5.30
CA GLY A 815 42.81 -14.82 -4.53
C GLY A 815 41.95 -13.67 -5.07
N ILE A 816 41.01 -13.23 -4.24
CA ILE A 816 39.97 -12.27 -4.60
C ILE A 816 40.21 -10.93 -3.90
N LEU A 817 40.14 -9.84 -4.67
CA LEU A 817 40.19 -8.47 -4.19
C LEU A 817 38.77 -7.95 -3.87
N GLY A 818 38.37 -7.99 -2.60
CA GLY A 818 37.06 -7.52 -2.15
C GLY A 818 36.81 -6.01 -2.36
N PRO A 819 35.54 -5.55 -2.35
CA PRO A 819 35.20 -4.13 -2.48
C PRO A 819 35.95 -3.24 -1.47
N GLY A 820 36.59 -2.17 -1.95
CA GLY A 820 37.37 -1.24 -1.13
C GLY A 820 38.75 -1.76 -0.69
N ALA A 821 39.06 -3.05 -0.89
CA ALA A 821 40.37 -3.62 -0.58
C ALA A 821 41.42 -3.26 -1.64
N ASN A 822 42.70 -3.36 -1.28
CA ASN A 822 43.82 -3.21 -2.21
C ASN A 822 44.84 -4.34 -2.04
N THR A 823 45.67 -4.56 -3.06
CA THR A 823 46.68 -5.61 -3.12
C THR A 823 47.82 -5.50 -2.10
N GLY A 824 47.88 -4.41 -1.33
CA GLY A 824 49.12 -4.00 -0.67
C GLY A 824 50.18 -3.58 -1.70
N GLU A 825 51.37 -3.25 -1.21
CA GLU A 825 52.48 -2.81 -2.05
C GLU A 825 53.07 -3.98 -2.87
N ILE A 826 53.21 -3.75 -4.18
CA ILE A 826 53.94 -4.60 -5.12
C ILE A 826 55.11 -3.77 -5.67
N GLN A 827 56.33 -4.14 -5.33
CA GLN A 827 57.57 -3.49 -5.79
C GLN A 827 58.11 -4.26 -6.99
N PHE A 828 58.30 -3.58 -8.12
CA PHE A 828 58.82 -4.18 -9.33
C PHE A 828 60.02 -3.43 -9.90
N ARG A 829 60.90 -4.17 -10.58
CA ARG A 829 62.00 -3.66 -11.37
C ARG A 829 62.04 -4.23 -12.78
N ILE A 830 62.36 -3.37 -13.74
CA ILE A 830 62.74 -3.77 -15.10
C ILE A 830 64.25 -3.64 -15.20
N ILE A 831 64.96 -4.76 -15.38
CA ILE A 831 66.42 -4.80 -15.44
C ILE A 831 66.90 -5.25 -16.83
N LYS A 832 68.10 -4.80 -17.23
CA LYS A 832 68.78 -5.26 -18.46
C LYS A 832 70.25 -5.60 -18.19
N GLY A 833 70.80 -6.55 -18.94
CA GLY A 833 72.12 -7.15 -18.68
C GLY A 833 73.34 -6.36 -19.17
N ASP A 834 73.16 -5.26 -19.91
CA ASP A 834 74.24 -4.49 -20.55
C ASP A 834 74.79 -3.32 -19.72
N PHE A 835 74.25 -3.10 -18.50
CA PHE A 835 74.61 -2.01 -17.57
C PHE A 835 74.36 -0.58 -18.08
N GLU A 836 73.76 -0.41 -19.26
CA GLU A 836 73.27 0.89 -19.74
C GLU A 836 72.09 1.36 -18.89
N ALA A 837 71.92 2.67 -18.72
CA ALA A 837 70.78 3.21 -17.98
C ALA A 837 69.49 3.16 -18.83
N TYR A 838 68.33 3.06 -18.18
CA TYR A 838 67.03 3.46 -18.73
C TYR A 838 66.89 4.98 -18.58
N ASP A 839 66.18 5.62 -19.50
CA ASP A 839 65.78 7.02 -19.45
C ASP A 839 64.28 7.12 -19.15
N SER A 840 63.87 6.91 -17.91
CA SER A 840 62.46 6.92 -17.51
C SER A 840 61.76 8.26 -17.78
N SER A 841 62.48 9.34 -18.13
CA SER A 841 61.85 10.62 -18.50
C SER A 841 61.07 10.55 -19.82
N ASN A 842 61.29 9.52 -20.62
CA ASN A 842 60.58 9.24 -21.86
C ASN A 842 59.54 8.11 -21.71
N ASP A 843 59.11 7.78 -20.49
CA ASP A 843 58.14 6.71 -20.23
C ASP A 843 56.74 7.27 -19.94
N TYR A 844 55.74 6.80 -20.68
CA TYR A 844 54.35 7.24 -20.55
C TYR A 844 53.80 7.04 -19.13
N SER A 845 54.14 5.92 -18.47
CA SER A 845 53.69 5.61 -17.11
C SER A 845 54.57 6.18 -16.00
N TYR A 846 55.67 6.90 -16.28
CA TYR A 846 56.58 7.40 -15.25
C TYR A 846 56.10 8.69 -14.58
N MET A 847 56.06 8.70 -13.24
CA MET A 847 55.71 9.88 -12.43
C MET A 847 56.83 10.18 -11.41
N PRO A 848 57.81 11.05 -11.73
CA PRO A 848 58.99 11.28 -10.89
C PRO A 848 58.66 11.91 -9.52
N ASP A 849 57.51 12.57 -9.40
CA ASP A 849 57.10 13.25 -8.17
C ASP A 849 56.30 12.34 -7.21
N ALA A 850 55.93 11.12 -7.62
CA ALA A 850 55.12 10.19 -6.83
C ALA A 850 55.96 9.46 -5.76
N LYS A 851 56.49 10.20 -4.78
CA LYS A 851 57.32 9.65 -3.67
C LYS A 851 56.53 8.83 -2.65
N GLU A 852 55.22 8.98 -2.67
CA GLU A 852 54.23 8.18 -1.94
C GLU A 852 53.22 7.62 -2.96
N PHE A 853 52.45 6.60 -2.58
CA PHE A 853 51.43 6.03 -3.46
C PHE A 853 50.43 7.09 -3.93
N THR A 854 50.49 7.41 -5.21
CA THR A 854 49.70 8.44 -5.89
C THR A 854 49.00 7.81 -7.07
N GLU A 855 47.75 8.18 -7.34
CA GLU A 855 47.01 7.71 -8.52
C GLU A 855 47.80 8.01 -9.82
N ASN A 856 47.96 7.00 -10.68
CA ASN A 856 48.65 7.14 -11.96
C ASN A 856 47.73 6.73 -13.12
N PRO A 857 47.01 7.67 -13.75
CA PRO A 857 46.09 7.36 -14.86
C PRO A 857 46.82 6.97 -16.15
N CYS A 858 48.14 7.14 -16.22
CA CYS A 858 48.95 6.72 -17.37
C CYS A 858 49.41 5.26 -17.26
N MET A 859 49.02 4.54 -16.19
CA MET A 859 49.01 3.08 -16.14
C MET A 859 47.60 2.58 -16.39
N THR A 860 47.46 1.46 -17.10
CA THR A 860 46.14 0.91 -17.42
C THR A 860 45.91 -0.41 -16.70
N ALA A 861 44.72 -0.63 -16.16
CA ALA A 861 44.30 -1.91 -15.58
C ALA A 861 43.11 -2.49 -16.34
N TYR A 862 43.13 -3.80 -16.54
CA TYR A 862 42.11 -4.56 -17.25
C TYR A 862 41.57 -5.66 -16.36
N VAL A 863 40.27 -5.93 -16.46
CA VAL A 863 39.62 -7.11 -15.89
C VAL A 863 38.99 -7.88 -17.05
N ASN A 864 39.38 -9.13 -17.25
CA ASN A 864 38.93 -9.94 -18.41
C ASN A 864 39.13 -9.24 -19.77
N SER A 865 40.27 -8.55 -19.94
CA SER A 865 40.60 -7.77 -21.15
C SER A 865 39.72 -6.53 -21.41
N VAL A 866 38.85 -6.14 -20.46
CA VAL A 866 38.10 -4.88 -20.51
C VAL A 866 38.85 -3.83 -19.70
N LEU A 867 39.07 -2.64 -20.27
CA LEU A 867 39.74 -1.52 -19.60
C LEU A 867 38.90 -1.07 -18.38
N ALA A 868 39.47 -1.24 -17.19
CA ALA A 868 38.86 -0.91 -15.90
C ALA A 868 39.41 0.39 -15.31
N TYR A 869 40.60 0.83 -15.73
CA TYR A 869 41.27 2.03 -15.21
C TYR A 869 42.38 2.49 -16.15
N GLY A 870 42.61 3.81 -16.19
CA GLY A 870 43.71 4.45 -16.93
C GLY A 870 43.41 4.77 -18.39
N ILE A 871 44.34 5.47 -19.04
CA ILE A 871 44.24 5.90 -20.44
C ILE A 871 45.43 5.30 -21.20
N PRO A 872 45.23 4.32 -22.11
CA PRO A 872 46.32 3.76 -22.91
C PRO A 872 46.89 4.82 -23.87
N PRO A 873 48.19 4.78 -24.19
CA PRO A 873 48.81 5.72 -25.11
C PRO A 873 48.52 5.41 -26.61
N VAL A 874 47.79 4.33 -26.89
CA VAL A 874 47.34 3.89 -28.21
C VAL A 874 45.82 3.64 -28.19
N GLU A 875 45.12 3.98 -29.27
CA GLU A 875 43.72 3.56 -29.48
C GLU A 875 43.71 2.05 -29.80
N GLU A 876 43.14 1.23 -28.91
CA GLU A 876 42.92 -0.19 -29.17
C GLU A 876 41.55 -0.40 -29.87
N GLU A 877 41.50 -1.23 -30.92
CA GLU A 877 40.25 -1.50 -31.67
C GLU A 877 39.20 -2.18 -30.78
N THR A 878 38.06 -1.52 -30.58
CA THR A 878 36.85 -2.11 -30.01
C THR A 878 36.12 -2.95 -31.09
N PRO A 879 35.56 -4.12 -30.78
CA PRO A 879 34.86 -4.93 -31.77
C PRO A 879 33.63 -4.20 -32.36
N ASP A 880 33.43 -4.33 -33.68
CA ASP A 880 32.33 -3.71 -34.46
C ASP A 880 30.93 -4.13 -33.94
N ILE A 881 30.03 -3.15 -33.79
CA ILE A 881 28.62 -3.37 -33.39
C ILE A 881 27.77 -3.76 -34.61
N VAL A 882 27.10 -4.91 -34.55
CA VAL A 882 26.21 -5.39 -35.62
C VAL A 882 24.74 -5.14 -35.24
N TYR A 883 24.21 -3.96 -35.57
CA TYR A 883 22.83 -3.59 -35.23
C TYR A 883 21.79 -4.59 -35.76
N GLY A 884 21.01 -5.14 -34.83
CA GLY A 884 19.97 -6.14 -35.05
C GLY A 884 20.41 -7.58 -34.85
N ASP A 885 21.69 -7.87 -34.63
CA ASP A 885 22.15 -9.19 -34.20
C ASP A 885 22.07 -9.24 -32.67
N LEU A 886 21.17 -10.05 -32.14
CA LEU A 886 20.84 -10.09 -30.70
C LEU A 886 21.29 -11.39 -30.02
N ASN A 887 21.89 -12.30 -30.79
CA ASN A 887 22.47 -13.55 -30.29
C ASN A 887 23.99 -13.66 -30.56
N GLY A 888 24.59 -12.67 -31.22
CA GLY A 888 26.02 -12.57 -31.48
C GLY A 888 26.51 -13.48 -32.61
N ASP A 889 25.62 -13.95 -33.49
CA ASP A 889 25.98 -14.86 -34.60
C ASP A 889 26.41 -14.13 -35.89
N ASN A 890 26.42 -12.79 -35.88
CA ASN A 890 26.65 -11.87 -36.99
C ASN A 890 25.58 -11.90 -38.10
N GLU A 891 24.41 -12.49 -37.85
CA GLU A 891 23.28 -12.53 -38.79
C GLU A 891 22.00 -11.93 -38.18
N VAL A 892 21.39 -10.96 -38.86
CA VAL A 892 20.11 -10.38 -38.41
C VAL A 892 18.93 -11.14 -39.05
N ASN A 893 18.26 -11.98 -38.27
CA ASN A 893 17.22 -12.88 -38.75
C ASN A 893 16.01 -13.01 -37.79
N SER A 894 15.12 -13.98 -38.05
CA SER A 894 13.90 -14.17 -37.25
C SER A 894 14.14 -14.54 -35.79
N THR A 895 15.32 -15.07 -35.48
CA THR A 895 15.75 -15.39 -34.11
C THR A 895 15.94 -14.10 -33.32
N ASP A 896 16.60 -13.10 -33.90
CA ASP A 896 16.79 -11.78 -33.29
C ASP A 896 15.48 -11.05 -33.10
N LEU A 897 14.57 -11.10 -34.08
CA LEU A 897 13.23 -10.56 -33.90
C LEU A 897 12.47 -11.22 -32.74
N THR A 898 12.69 -12.51 -32.52
CA THR A 898 12.09 -13.23 -31.40
C THR A 898 12.72 -12.80 -30.08
N LEU A 899 14.04 -12.60 -30.05
CA LEU A 899 14.76 -12.08 -28.87
C LEU A 899 14.32 -10.66 -28.55
N LEU A 900 14.27 -9.76 -29.53
CA LEU A 900 13.79 -8.37 -29.35
C LEU A 900 12.35 -8.33 -28.82
N LYS A 901 11.47 -9.17 -29.37
CA LYS A 901 10.10 -9.30 -28.86
C LYS A 901 10.06 -9.81 -27.43
N ARG A 902 10.93 -10.77 -27.07
CA ARG A 902 11.02 -11.28 -25.69
C ARG A 902 11.58 -10.22 -24.74
N ARG A 903 12.54 -9.39 -25.17
CA ARG A 903 13.11 -8.28 -24.41
C ARG A 903 12.05 -7.22 -24.08
N ILE A 904 11.25 -6.82 -25.07
CA ILE A 904 10.17 -5.82 -24.90
C ILE A 904 9.04 -6.35 -24.01
N LEU A 905 8.72 -7.64 -24.14
CA LEU A 905 7.74 -8.32 -23.29
C LEU A 905 8.32 -8.71 -21.92
N ARG A 906 9.54 -8.26 -21.57
CA ARG A 906 10.26 -8.57 -20.32
C ARG A 906 10.36 -10.06 -20.00
N LYS A 907 10.39 -10.91 -21.03
CA LYS A 907 10.62 -12.37 -20.93
C LYS A 907 12.10 -12.75 -20.92
N ILE A 908 12.97 -11.79 -21.25
CA ILE A 908 14.43 -11.84 -21.08
C ILE A 908 14.89 -10.44 -20.67
N ASP A 909 15.84 -10.37 -19.73
CA ASP A 909 16.31 -9.10 -19.17
C ASP A 909 17.42 -8.45 -19.99
N LYS A 910 18.13 -9.22 -20.81
CA LYS A 910 19.26 -8.78 -21.65
C LYS A 910 19.41 -9.68 -22.88
N PHE A 911 20.16 -9.21 -23.88
CA PHE A 911 20.65 -10.06 -24.97
C PHE A 911 21.99 -10.72 -24.62
N ASP A 912 22.45 -11.64 -25.47
CA ASP A 912 23.80 -12.23 -25.38
C ASP A 912 24.89 -11.27 -25.89
N VAL A 913 24.47 -10.16 -26.49
CA VAL A 913 25.27 -9.01 -26.93
C VAL A 913 24.84 -7.74 -26.17
N PRO A 914 25.61 -6.65 -26.23
CA PRO A 914 25.19 -5.36 -25.67
C PRO A 914 23.81 -4.91 -26.19
N ASP A 915 22.98 -4.37 -25.30
CA ASP A 915 21.63 -3.88 -25.60
C ASP A 915 21.60 -2.83 -26.73
N THR A 916 22.70 -2.13 -26.98
CA THR A 916 22.88 -1.23 -28.14
C THR A 916 22.68 -1.91 -29.50
N HIS A 917 22.77 -3.24 -29.59
CA HIS A 917 22.44 -3.98 -30.81
C HIS A 917 20.93 -4.01 -31.09
N GLY A 918 20.09 -3.81 -30.07
CA GLY A 918 18.62 -3.83 -30.15
C GLY A 918 17.95 -2.46 -30.23
N ASP A 919 18.68 -1.37 -30.02
CA ASP A 919 18.24 0.02 -30.23
C ASP A 919 18.43 0.38 -31.71
N LEU A 920 17.36 0.18 -32.50
CA LEU A 920 17.39 0.27 -33.95
C LEU A 920 16.99 1.65 -34.48
N ASN A 921 16.53 2.56 -33.62
CA ASN A 921 16.28 3.98 -33.94
C ASN A 921 17.29 4.95 -33.28
N ILE A 922 18.19 4.44 -32.43
CA ILE A 922 19.22 5.18 -31.70
C ILE A 922 18.62 6.24 -30.76
N ASP A 923 17.48 5.93 -30.14
CA ASP A 923 16.85 6.81 -29.15
C ASP A 923 17.29 6.52 -27.70
N GLY A 924 18.14 5.51 -27.52
CA GLY A 924 18.64 5.06 -26.23
C GLY A 924 17.70 4.11 -25.48
N SER A 925 16.56 3.74 -26.08
CA SER A 925 15.57 2.82 -25.53
C SER A 925 15.40 1.60 -26.44
N ILE A 926 14.89 0.50 -25.87
CA ILE A 926 14.54 -0.71 -26.63
C ILE A 926 13.06 -0.98 -26.42
N ASP A 927 12.25 -0.65 -27.40
CA ASP A 927 10.81 -0.67 -27.26
C ASP A 927 10.08 -1.16 -28.53
N SER A 928 8.76 -0.94 -28.59
CA SER A 928 7.92 -1.37 -29.70
C SER A 928 8.28 -0.75 -31.06
N PHE A 929 8.97 0.40 -31.09
CA PHE A 929 9.50 1.02 -32.30
C PHE A 929 10.64 0.20 -32.89
N ASP A 930 11.59 -0.27 -32.08
CA ASP A 930 12.69 -1.14 -32.53
C ASP A 930 12.17 -2.45 -33.07
N LEU A 931 11.17 -3.05 -32.41
CA LEU A 931 10.53 -4.26 -32.91
C LEU A 931 9.89 -4.05 -34.27
N THR A 932 9.30 -2.88 -34.49
CA THR A 932 8.70 -2.52 -35.77
C THR A 932 9.77 -2.34 -36.84
N ILE A 933 10.91 -1.73 -36.51
CA ILE A 933 12.05 -1.57 -37.42
C ILE A 933 12.66 -2.94 -37.76
N MET A 934 12.95 -3.78 -36.78
CA MET A 934 13.46 -5.15 -36.96
C MET A 934 12.53 -5.98 -37.87
N LYS A 935 11.21 -5.90 -37.64
CA LYS A 935 10.22 -6.60 -38.46
C LYS A 935 10.20 -6.07 -39.89
N ARG A 936 10.34 -4.76 -40.11
CA ARG A 936 10.46 -4.18 -41.46
C ARG A 936 11.74 -4.63 -42.16
N TYR A 937 12.85 -4.78 -41.44
CA TYR A 937 14.12 -5.25 -41.98
C TYR A 937 14.06 -6.70 -42.43
N ILE A 938 13.55 -7.59 -41.57
CA ILE A 938 13.39 -9.03 -41.90
C ILE A 938 12.40 -9.25 -43.05
N LEU A 939 11.33 -8.45 -43.10
CA LEU A 939 10.37 -8.46 -44.23
C LEU A 939 10.90 -7.75 -45.49
N ARG A 940 12.16 -7.28 -45.49
CA ARG A 940 12.83 -6.55 -46.57
C ARG A 940 12.06 -5.30 -47.03
N LYS A 941 11.25 -4.70 -46.15
CA LYS A 941 10.59 -3.40 -46.37
C LYS A 941 11.57 -2.23 -46.19
N ILE A 942 12.65 -2.47 -45.44
CA ILE A 942 13.83 -1.63 -45.32
C ILE A 942 15.05 -2.53 -45.53
N THR A 943 16.17 -1.96 -45.98
CA THR A 943 17.35 -2.75 -46.38
C THR A 943 18.57 -2.52 -45.49
N LYS A 944 18.48 -1.66 -44.47
CA LYS A 944 19.59 -1.29 -43.58
C LYS A 944 19.08 -0.92 -42.18
N LEU A 945 19.93 -1.13 -41.17
CA LEU A 945 19.78 -0.73 -39.76
C LEU A 945 21.05 0.05 -39.33
N PRO A 946 20.97 0.92 -38.31
CA PRO A 946 19.75 1.44 -37.68
C PRO A 946 18.98 2.40 -38.63
N ILE A 947 17.72 2.71 -38.33
CA ILE A 947 16.94 3.74 -39.03
C ILE A 947 16.78 4.96 -38.14
N ILE A 948 17.53 6.00 -38.48
CA ILE A 948 17.35 7.33 -37.92
C ILE A 948 16.12 7.94 -38.61
N THR A 949 15.05 8.17 -37.86
CA THR A 949 13.88 8.93 -38.34
C THR A 949 14.09 10.40 -38.03
N ASP A 950 14.16 11.24 -39.07
CA ASP A 950 14.18 12.72 -38.96
C ASP A 950 12.91 13.29 -38.32
#